data_AF-A0A2B4SUB6-F1
#
_entry.id   AF-A0A2B4SUB6-F1
#
_cell.length_a   1.000
_cell.length_b   1.000
_cell.length_c   1.000
_cell.angle_alpha   90.00
_cell.angle_beta   90.00
_cell.angle_gamma   90.00
#
_symmetry.space_group_name_H-M   'P 1'
#
loop_
_entity.id
_entity.type
_entity.pdbx_description
1 polymer ?
#
loop_
_entity_poly.entity_id
_entity_poly.type
_entity_poly.pdbx_seq_one_letter_code
_entity_poly.pdbx_strand_id
1 'polypeptide(L)'
;MANLDNEYTAVQMEEKRPNSDKKEHDLEQPFDEEFWLKVQEKFNSGDVSWNRAMDEVRIDRLIAKHGKDTLLVIIRDWPISEKYKDKPELIASLEYLISRFTEIILDKDSDEEYKYFRVEEDPARPTLLHLAAEQNFLHVAKLLVKKYPSLVYLETEEVDDDRPFLPVEKALMSHRDETAAYLISQMKHDWVHELFLFDDDLKRAKFNFKEIISHRNPETNKLDMKKTVVAVLDQLVNPHWPYLPEKIKETGEKSDRIERAWSSVPDDPLNYDFFYHLLEADDLGREPKIAERTLNEQFDPKSISSLRCIAESDDKEAIQHPVVRMLVMTKWNTFGHWWFCVQASFYIVFLTLLSYALIYASTLDDPTQYSGKADGLRLFCEVITIIFLMFYFFEEVNEAEREWSTYFKDPYNYFDWSGLILTFLVIPLRFAEVKYQWSVAALGYLFNFLRLFKFSCVTRTTGLYTKTLAKIIYRDMTRFSVVFLVVFIGFCGAMFMALKATGSQELFTNYAWLMLAAVRALAEQQPVEEDYSKFSWLAILILLAYMAMVIVILLNVLIAQLSYTYSEAKSNAKLQYAIDRMRIVTRLEQSRFPRFNLRMKYYKEGDRVSETELAKEMLEYSDERRHWESMEEKLNLIRDLMRKVVRKVSEKSE
;
A
#
# COMPACT_ATOMS: atom_id res chain seq x y z
N MET A 1 40.76 26.30 -63.21
CA MET A 1 40.65 25.83 -61.81
C MET A 1 40.59 27.08 -60.95
N ALA A 2 39.48 27.82 -61.00
CA ALA A 2 38.23 27.63 -60.25
C ALA A 2 38.33 28.20 -58.81
N ASN A 3 38.08 29.52 -58.73
CA ASN A 3 37.61 30.21 -57.53
C ASN A 3 36.19 29.73 -57.22
N LEU A 4 35.88 29.53 -55.94
CA LEU A 4 34.53 29.28 -55.44
C LEU A 4 34.23 30.34 -54.37
N ASP A 5 33.52 31.37 -54.80
CA ASP A 5 32.82 32.33 -53.97
C ASP A 5 31.63 31.63 -53.30
N ASN A 6 31.52 31.73 -51.97
CA ASN A 6 30.31 31.39 -51.24
C ASN A 6 29.64 32.72 -50.80
N GLU A 7 28.76 33.23 -51.65
CA GLU A 7 27.74 34.21 -51.28
C GLU A 7 26.69 33.53 -50.39
N TYR A 8 26.56 33.99 -49.14
CA TYR A 8 25.40 33.67 -48.31
C TYR A 8 24.27 34.63 -48.66
N THR A 9 23.22 34.11 -49.30
CA THR A 9 21.99 34.84 -49.60
C THR A 9 21.24 35.14 -48.30
N ALA A 10 21.13 36.42 -47.93
CA ALA A 10 20.24 36.86 -46.85
C ALA A 10 18.78 36.69 -47.31
N VAL A 11 18.05 35.76 -46.70
CA VAL A 11 16.59 35.67 -46.85
C VAL A 11 15.97 36.77 -46.00
N GLN A 12 15.35 37.77 -46.64
CA GLN A 12 14.53 38.77 -45.96
C GLN A 12 13.28 38.09 -45.39
N MET A 13 13.10 38.17 -44.07
CA MET A 13 11.83 37.83 -43.43
C MET A 13 10.80 38.92 -43.78
N GLU A 14 9.70 38.52 -44.43
CA GLU A 14 8.54 39.37 -44.65
C GLU A 14 7.93 39.85 -43.32
N GLU A 15 7.77 41.16 -43.17
CA GLU A 15 6.94 41.79 -42.14
C GLU A 15 5.48 41.34 -42.29
N LYS A 16 5.06 40.37 -41.48
CA LYS A 16 3.64 40.14 -41.22
C LYS A 16 3.11 41.26 -40.34
N ARG A 17 2.25 42.11 -40.92
CA ARG A 17 1.44 43.11 -40.20
C ARG A 17 0.65 42.45 -39.06
N PRO A 18 0.47 43.13 -37.91
CA PRO A 18 -0.24 42.57 -36.77
C PRO A 18 -1.74 42.52 -37.08
N ASN A 19 -2.29 41.32 -37.16
CA ASN A 19 -3.73 41.13 -37.10
C ASN A 19 -4.18 41.35 -35.66
N SER A 20 -5.21 42.18 -35.53
CA SER A 20 -5.90 42.56 -34.31
C SER A 20 -6.46 41.34 -33.58
N ASP A 21 -5.91 41.03 -32.40
CA ASP A 21 -6.67 40.52 -31.26
C ASP A 21 -5.95 40.92 -29.96
N LYS A 22 -6.41 42.04 -29.40
CA LYS A 22 -5.89 42.67 -28.19
C LYS A 22 -6.39 41.92 -26.95
N LYS A 23 -5.58 41.02 -26.40
CA LYS A 23 -5.51 40.68 -24.96
C LYS A 23 -4.36 39.73 -24.55
N GLU A 24 -3.48 39.32 -25.47
CA GLU A 24 -2.44 38.30 -25.21
C GLU A 24 -1.05 38.83 -24.79
N HIS A 25 -0.83 40.14 -24.72
CA HIS A 25 0.40 40.68 -24.14
C HIS A 25 0.15 41.00 -22.66
N ASP A 26 0.88 40.36 -21.72
CA ASP A 26 1.99 41.05 -21.03
C ASP A 26 2.65 40.31 -19.83
N LEU A 27 2.80 38.98 -19.85
CA LEU A 27 3.61 38.31 -18.81
C LEU A 27 5.13 38.43 -19.05
N GLU A 28 5.57 38.53 -20.31
CA GLU A 28 6.96 38.83 -20.67
C GLU A 28 7.04 39.80 -21.86
N GLN A 29 8.05 40.67 -21.87
CA GLN A 29 8.36 41.53 -23.01
C GLN A 29 8.94 40.69 -24.17
N PRO A 30 8.69 41.07 -25.44
CA PRO A 30 9.24 40.37 -26.59
C PRO A 30 10.77 40.41 -26.62
N PHE A 31 11.39 39.37 -27.19
CA PHE A 31 12.85 39.26 -27.38
C PHE A 31 13.32 40.08 -28.58
N ASP A 32 13.30 41.39 -28.41
CA ASP A 32 13.78 42.41 -29.32
C ASP A 32 15.32 42.49 -29.41
N GLU A 33 15.85 43.31 -30.31
CA GLU A 33 17.30 43.44 -30.53
C GLU A 33 18.05 43.88 -29.25
N GLU A 34 17.42 44.75 -28.44
CA GLU A 34 17.97 45.17 -27.14
C GLU A 34 18.12 44.01 -26.16
N PHE A 35 17.23 43.00 -26.21
CA PHE A 35 17.32 41.81 -25.39
C PHE A 35 18.63 41.06 -25.69
N TRP A 36 18.84 40.75 -26.97
CA TRP A 36 19.98 39.95 -27.41
C TRP A 36 21.31 40.68 -27.20
N LEU A 37 21.34 42.01 -27.35
CA LEU A 37 22.51 42.82 -27.03
C LEU A 37 22.87 42.73 -25.54
N LYS A 38 21.90 42.85 -24.63
CA LYS A 38 22.14 42.70 -23.17
C LYS A 38 22.56 41.29 -22.78
N VAL A 39 21.99 40.27 -23.42
CA VAL A 39 22.40 38.87 -23.21
C VAL A 39 23.85 38.65 -23.63
N GLN A 40 24.23 39.17 -24.80
CA GLN A 40 25.59 39.08 -25.32
C GLN A 40 26.58 39.85 -24.44
N GLU A 41 26.20 41.02 -23.93
CA GLU A 41 27.01 41.79 -22.99
C GLU A 41 27.24 41.03 -21.67
N LYS A 42 26.19 40.45 -21.08
CA LYS A 42 26.32 39.63 -19.86
C LYS A 42 27.16 38.36 -20.07
N PHE A 43 26.99 37.71 -21.23
CA PHE A 43 27.77 36.54 -21.59
C PHE A 43 29.27 36.86 -21.78
N ASN A 44 29.58 38.01 -22.37
CA ASN A 44 30.97 38.43 -22.58
C ASN A 44 31.64 39.01 -21.33
N SER A 45 30.86 39.55 -20.39
CA SER A 45 31.37 40.21 -19.18
C SER A 45 31.49 39.28 -17.96
N GLY A 46 30.79 38.15 -17.94
CA GLY A 46 30.86 37.17 -16.86
C GLY A 46 31.16 35.76 -17.33
N ASP A 47 31.70 34.92 -16.45
CA ASP A 47 31.95 33.49 -16.70
C ASP A 47 30.65 32.68 -16.54
N VAL A 48 29.62 33.06 -17.31
CA VAL A 48 28.25 32.57 -17.15
C VAL A 48 27.76 31.94 -18.46
N SER A 49 27.10 30.78 -18.37
CA SER A 49 26.56 30.11 -19.56
C SER A 49 25.52 30.98 -20.29
N TRP A 50 25.42 30.84 -21.61
CA TRP A 50 24.47 31.61 -22.44
C TRP A 50 23.03 31.54 -21.92
N ASN A 51 22.57 30.36 -21.49
CA ASN A 51 21.23 30.17 -20.94
C ASN A 51 21.02 30.95 -19.64
N ARG A 52 22.02 30.97 -18.75
CA ARG A 52 21.94 31.71 -17.48
C ARG A 52 22.02 33.22 -17.73
N ALA A 53 22.83 33.69 -18.67
CA ALA A 53 22.83 35.08 -19.12
C ALA A 53 21.46 35.49 -19.68
N MET A 54 20.82 34.62 -20.47
CA MET A 54 19.46 34.84 -20.99
C MET A 54 18.41 34.92 -19.86
N ASP A 55 18.44 33.99 -18.91
CA ASP A 55 17.53 33.98 -17.77
C ASP A 55 17.71 35.23 -16.89
N GLU A 56 18.96 35.66 -16.66
CA GLU A 56 19.23 36.88 -15.90
C GLU A 56 18.69 38.14 -16.56
N VAL A 57 18.84 38.29 -17.89
CA VAL A 57 18.30 39.46 -18.60
C VAL A 57 16.77 39.46 -18.60
N ARG A 58 16.13 38.27 -18.69
CA ARG A 58 14.67 38.15 -18.53
C ARG A 58 14.22 38.60 -17.15
N ILE A 59 14.95 38.19 -16.12
CA ILE A 59 14.66 38.57 -14.74
C ILE A 59 14.88 40.05 -14.52
N ASP A 60 15.95 40.65 -15.04
CA ASP A 60 16.19 42.09 -14.92
C ASP A 60 15.04 42.89 -15.56
N ARG A 61 14.48 42.43 -16.68
CA ARG A 61 13.26 43.02 -17.28
C ARG A 61 12.02 42.82 -16.41
N LEU A 62 11.85 41.64 -15.82
CA LEU A 62 10.70 41.34 -14.94
C LEU A 62 10.77 42.13 -13.63
N ILE A 63 11.95 42.31 -13.05
CA ILE A 63 12.18 43.17 -11.87
C ILE A 63 11.95 44.63 -12.24
N ALA A 64 12.42 45.10 -13.40
CA ALA A 64 12.15 46.47 -13.85
C ALA A 64 10.64 46.75 -14.04
N LYS A 65 9.85 45.73 -14.39
CA LYS A 65 8.41 45.84 -14.62
C LYS A 65 7.57 45.68 -13.35
N HIS A 66 7.90 44.71 -12.51
CA HIS A 66 7.06 44.28 -11.37
C HIS A 66 7.71 44.54 -9.99
N GLY A 67 8.97 44.98 -9.95
CA GLY A 67 9.67 45.31 -8.71
C GLY A 67 9.73 44.13 -7.74
N LYS A 68 9.11 44.31 -6.56
CA LYS A 68 9.07 43.31 -5.47
C LYS A 68 8.06 42.19 -5.74
N ASP A 69 7.09 42.42 -6.61
CA ASP A 69 6.04 41.46 -6.93
C ASP A 69 6.46 40.48 -8.03
N THR A 70 7.72 40.54 -8.50
CA THR A 70 8.19 39.67 -9.58
C THR A 70 7.99 38.18 -9.28
N LEU A 71 8.37 37.71 -8.08
CA LEU A 71 8.15 36.30 -7.70
C LEU A 71 6.67 35.96 -7.55
N LEU A 72 5.86 36.90 -7.05
CA LEU A 72 4.41 36.71 -6.94
C LEU A 72 3.77 36.49 -8.32
N VAL A 73 4.07 37.34 -9.29
CA VAL A 73 3.53 37.25 -10.66
C VAL A 73 3.94 35.94 -11.32
N ILE A 74 5.20 35.53 -11.15
CA ILE A 74 5.72 34.31 -11.76
C ILE A 74 5.08 33.06 -11.12
N ILE A 75 4.86 33.04 -9.81
CA ILE A 75 4.30 31.86 -9.10
C ILE A 75 2.78 31.79 -9.24
N ARG A 76 2.07 32.92 -9.17
CA ARG A 76 0.60 32.98 -9.15
C ARG A 76 0.00 33.14 -10.55
N ASP A 77 0.50 34.08 -11.35
CA ASP A 77 -0.21 34.53 -12.55
C ASP A 77 0.19 33.75 -13.81
N TRP A 78 1.45 33.31 -13.90
CA TRP A 78 1.92 32.51 -15.03
C TRP A 78 1.18 31.17 -15.20
N PRO A 79 0.95 30.36 -14.15
CA PRO A 79 0.30 29.06 -14.29
C PRO A 79 -1.18 29.17 -14.71
N ILE A 80 -1.82 30.30 -14.40
CA ILE A 80 -3.25 30.56 -14.68
C ILE A 80 -3.46 31.10 -16.10
N SER A 81 -2.41 31.56 -16.77
CA SER A 81 -2.51 32.10 -18.12
C SER A 81 -2.99 31.07 -19.15
N GLU A 82 -3.67 31.52 -20.22
CA GLU A 82 -4.27 30.65 -21.24
C GLU A 82 -3.29 29.66 -21.88
N LYS A 83 -1.99 30.00 -21.88
CA LYS A 83 -0.92 29.15 -22.38
C LYS A 83 -0.75 27.87 -21.55
N TYR A 84 -0.84 27.96 -20.23
CA TYR A 84 -0.53 26.88 -19.27
C TYR A 84 -1.77 26.29 -18.59
N LYS A 85 -2.89 27.01 -18.60
CA LYS A 85 -4.15 26.58 -18.01
C LYS A 85 -4.58 25.20 -18.52
N ASP A 86 -4.98 24.33 -17.58
CA ASP A 86 -5.46 22.95 -17.80
C ASP A 86 -4.45 22.01 -18.51
N LYS A 87 -3.15 22.36 -18.54
CA LYS A 87 -2.08 21.57 -19.19
C LYS A 87 -0.97 21.19 -18.19
N PRO A 88 -1.12 20.07 -17.46
CA PRO A 88 -0.18 19.69 -16.39
C PRO A 88 1.26 19.46 -16.88
N GLU A 89 1.45 18.96 -18.10
CA GLU A 89 2.78 18.75 -18.69
C GLU A 89 3.54 20.07 -18.87
N LEU A 90 2.83 21.12 -19.29
CA LEU A 90 3.42 22.45 -19.47
C LEU A 90 3.70 23.12 -18.13
N ILE A 91 2.84 22.89 -17.12
CA ILE A 91 3.05 23.39 -15.76
C ILE A 91 4.32 22.80 -15.14
N ALA A 92 4.63 21.52 -15.37
CA ALA A 92 5.88 20.92 -14.91
C ALA A 92 7.12 21.56 -15.57
N SER A 93 7.04 21.86 -16.88
CA SER A 93 8.11 22.58 -17.59
C SER A 93 8.25 24.04 -17.11
N LEU A 94 7.11 24.64 -16.75
CA LEU A 94 7.04 25.98 -16.20
C LEU A 94 7.69 26.03 -14.83
N GLU A 95 7.43 25.07 -13.95
CA GLU A 95 8.06 24.98 -12.63
C GLU A 95 9.59 25.01 -12.74
N TYR A 96 10.18 24.29 -13.70
CA TYR A 96 11.63 24.32 -13.91
C TYR A 96 12.15 25.69 -14.36
N LEU A 97 11.40 26.40 -15.20
CA LEU A 97 11.72 27.77 -15.56
C LEU A 97 11.63 28.71 -14.34
N ILE A 98 10.53 28.60 -13.60
CA ILE A 98 10.26 29.38 -12.38
C ILE A 98 11.33 29.11 -11.33
N SER A 99 11.77 27.87 -11.15
CA SER A 99 12.80 27.52 -10.16
C SER A 99 14.14 28.17 -10.49
N ARG A 100 14.55 28.16 -11.76
CA ARG A 100 15.77 28.87 -12.20
C ARG A 100 15.66 30.37 -11.98
N PHE A 101 14.48 30.94 -12.22
CA PHE A 101 14.25 32.37 -11.98
C PHE A 101 14.25 32.71 -10.50
N THR A 102 13.62 31.86 -9.70
CA THR A 102 13.59 31.98 -8.24
C THR A 102 14.99 31.92 -7.66
N GLU A 103 15.83 31.00 -8.11
CA GLU A 103 17.23 30.91 -7.68
C GLU A 103 17.99 32.23 -7.95
N ILE A 104 17.93 32.77 -9.17
CA ILE A 104 18.61 34.03 -9.51
C ILE A 104 18.07 35.21 -8.67
N ILE A 105 16.76 35.29 -8.47
CA ILE A 105 16.15 36.39 -7.71
C ILE A 105 16.55 36.28 -6.24
N LEU A 106 16.52 35.07 -5.67
CA LEU A 106 16.95 34.82 -4.29
C LEU A 106 18.46 35.05 -4.13
N ASP A 107 19.31 34.76 -5.11
CA ASP A 107 20.75 35.07 -5.04
C ASP A 107 21.02 36.59 -4.99
N LYS A 108 20.17 37.38 -5.64
CA LYS A 108 20.26 38.85 -5.68
C LYS A 108 19.62 39.55 -4.47
N ASP A 109 18.81 38.83 -3.68
CA ASP A 109 18.07 39.37 -2.54
C ASP A 109 18.96 39.44 -1.28
N SER A 110 19.66 40.57 -1.11
CA SER A 110 20.54 40.83 0.04
C SER A 110 19.79 41.32 1.30
N ASP A 111 18.57 41.84 1.14
CA ASP A 111 17.87 42.60 2.19
C ASP A 111 16.83 41.75 2.94
N GLU A 112 16.84 40.43 2.71
CA GLU A 112 15.82 39.48 3.21
C GLU A 112 14.38 39.89 2.88
N GLU A 113 14.18 40.58 1.76
CA GLU A 113 12.89 41.19 1.42
C GLU A 113 11.79 40.13 1.24
N TYR A 114 12.15 38.98 0.65
CA TYR A 114 11.22 37.89 0.40
C TYR A 114 10.92 37.01 1.63
N LYS A 115 11.63 37.21 2.75
CA LYS A 115 11.41 36.44 4.00
C LYS A 115 10.10 36.81 4.69
N TYR A 116 9.73 38.09 4.63
CA TYR A 116 8.50 38.61 5.23
C TYR A 116 7.47 39.03 4.18
N PHE A 117 7.70 38.67 2.91
CA PHE A 117 6.79 39.01 1.82
C PHE A 117 5.43 38.33 2.01
N ARG A 118 4.38 39.15 1.94
CA ARG A 118 2.98 38.79 2.12
C ARG A 118 2.20 39.40 0.96
N VAL A 119 1.30 38.63 0.36
CA VAL A 119 0.46 39.12 -0.73
C VAL A 119 -0.63 40.03 -0.16
N GLU A 120 -0.48 41.35 -0.34
CA GLU A 120 -1.44 42.31 0.25
C GLU A 120 -2.78 42.36 -0.48
N GLU A 121 -2.83 41.91 -1.74
CA GLU A 121 -4.07 41.85 -2.52
C GLU A 121 -5.06 40.79 -2.00
N ASP A 122 -4.55 39.78 -1.30
CA ASP A 122 -5.34 38.67 -0.76
C ASP A 122 -5.59 38.93 0.73
N PRO A 123 -6.86 38.88 1.20
CA PRO A 123 -7.18 39.11 2.61
C PRO A 123 -6.45 38.12 3.55
N ALA A 124 -6.13 36.92 3.10
CA ALA A 124 -5.41 35.92 3.90
C ALA A 124 -3.90 36.20 3.98
N ARG A 125 -3.40 37.18 3.21
CA ARG A 125 -1.97 37.55 3.13
C ARG A 125 -1.03 36.34 3.11
N PRO A 126 -1.18 35.42 2.14
CA PRO A 126 -0.30 34.26 2.02
C PRO A 126 1.15 34.68 1.72
N THR A 127 2.10 33.86 2.16
CA THR A 127 3.51 33.99 1.75
C THR A 127 3.73 33.34 0.39
N LEU A 128 4.86 33.63 -0.26
CA LEU A 128 5.24 32.96 -1.53
C LEU A 128 5.29 31.44 -1.40
N LEU A 129 5.61 30.92 -0.20
CA LEU A 129 5.64 29.48 0.06
C LEU A 129 4.24 28.86 0.05
N HIS A 130 3.20 29.55 0.52
CA HIS A 130 1.81 29.07 0.44
C HIS A 130 1.35 28.93 -1.02
N LEU A 131 1.70 29.91 -1.86
CA LEU A 131 1.36 29.87 -3.28
C LEU A 131 2.10 28.75 -4.01
N ALA A 132 3.40 28.58 -3.72
CA ALA A 132 4.18 27.47 -4.27
C ALA A 132 3.62 26.10 -3.82
N ALA A 133 3.16 26.00 -2.57
CA ALA A 133 2.51 24.82 -2.00
C ALA A 133 1.19 24.47 -2.70
N GLU A 134 0.34 25.46 -2.97
CA GLU A 134 -0.95 25.29 -3.67
C GLU A 134 -0.76 24.82 -5.13
N GLN A 135 0.26 25.35 -5.82
CA GLN A 135 0.56 25.03 -7.22
C GLN A 135 1.41 23.76 -7.42
N ASN A 136 1.85 23.10 -6.33
CA ASN A 136 2.78 21.97 -6.34
C ASN A 136 4.16 22.26 -6.93
N PHE A 137 4.69 23.46 -6.71
CA PHE A 137 6.03 23.85 -7.16
C PHE A 137 7.11 23.43 -6.16
N LEU A 138 7.43 22.14 -6.15
CA LEU A 138 8.40 21.52 -5.25
C LEU A 138 9.78 22.19 -5.29
N HIS A 139 10.31 22.49 -6.47
CA HIS A 139 11.66 23.06 -6.62
C HIS A 139 11.71 24.49 -6.09
N VAL A 140 10.65 25.25 -6.33
CA VAL A 140 10.50 26.62 -5.81
C VAL A 140 10.38 26.59 -4.30
N ALA A 141 9.54 25.69 -3.75
CA ALA A 141 9.41 25.49 -2.30
C ALA A 141 10.75 25.12 -1.65
N LYS A 142 11.55 24.24 -2.27
CA LYS A 142 12.89 23.88 -1.80
C LYS A 142 13.83 25.08 -1.74
N LEU A 143 13.86 25.92 -2.78
CA LEU A 143 14.71 27.10 -2.82
C LEU A 143 14.31 28.12 -1.74
N LEU A 144 13.01 28.35 -1.57
CA LEU A 144 12.48 29.24 -0.54
C LEU A 144 12.80 28.76 0.87
N VAL A 145 12.57 27.47 1.17
CA VAL A 145 12.84 26.90 2.49
C VAL A 145 14.35 26.81 2.77
N LYS A 146 15.17 26.50 1.75
CA LYS A 146 16.63 26.48 1.90
C LYS A 146 17.19 27.85 2.28
N LYS A 147 16.67 28.93 1.69
CA LYS A 147 17.12 30.30 2.04
C LYS A 147 16.48 30.79 3.34
N TYR A 148 15.19 30.48 3.54
CA TYR A 148 14.40 30.96 4.68
C TYR A 148 13.61 29.81 5.34
N PRO A 149 14.25 29.02 6.23
CA PRO A 149 13.60 27.86 6.87
C PRO A 149 12.37 28.22 7.72
N SER A 150 12.32 29.45 8.27
CA SER A 150 11.21 29.93 9.09
C SER A 150 9.89 30.05 8.33
N LEU A 151 9.92 30.15 6.99
CA LEU A 151 8.71 30.28 6.16
C LEU A 151 7.74 29.11 6.34
N VAL A 152 8.23 27.93 6.71
CA VAL A 152 7.43 26.72 6.93
C VAL A 152 6.44 26.89 8.10
N TYR A 153 6.75 27.75 9.07
CA TYR A 153 5.96 27.98 10.29
C TYR A 153 5.15 29.28 10.26
N LEU A 154 5.18 30.03 9.15
CA LEU A 154 4.39 31.26 9.03
C LEU A 154 2.98 30.92 8.59
N GLU A 155 1.99 31.30 9.38
CA GLU A 155 0.58 31.12 9.04
C GLU A 155 0.03 32.29 8.21
N THR A 156 -1.04 32.06 7.45
CA THR A 156 -1.86 33.12 6.82
C THR A 156 -2.56 33.98 7.88
N GLU A 157 -3.09 35.13 7.49
CA GLU A 157 -4.00 35.91 8.34
C GLU A 157 -5.40 35.29 8.36
N GLU A 158 -6.14 35.55 9.44
CA GLU A 158 -7.52 35.09 9.65
C GLU A 158 -8.49 35.91 8.78
N VAL A 159 -9.38 35.22 8.04
CA VAL A 159 -10.32 35.85 7.10
C VAL A 159 -11.69 35.24 7.28
N ASP A 160 -12.73 36.05 7.47
CA ASP A 160 -14.14 35.61 7.47
C ASP A 160 -14.44 34.36 8.36
N ASP A 161 -13.88 34.32 9.57
CA ASP A 161 -13.92 33.18 10.52
C ASP A 161 -13.18 31.90 10.06
N ASP A 162 -12.48 31.93 8.92
CA ASP A 162 -11.55 30.87 8.51
C ASP A 162 -10.23 30.98 9.28
N ARG A 163 -9.81 29.83 9.83
CA ARG A 163 -8.59 29.72 10.61
C ARG A 163 -7.35 30.07 9.77
N PRO A 164 -6.28 30.59 10.40
CA PRO A 164 -5.00 30.74 9.73
C PRO A 164 -4.43 29.36 9.34
N PHE A 165 -3.76 29.30 8.19
CA PHE A 165 -3.21 28.08 7.60
C PHE A 165 -1.70 28.15 7.48
N LEU A 166 -1.02 27.02 7.69
CA LEU A 166 0.39 26.86 7.35
C LEU A 166 0.56 26.52 5.86
N PRO A 167 1.76 26.72 5.27
CA PRO A 167 2.03 26.33 3.88
C PRO A 167 1.79 24.84 3.62
N VAL A 168 2.10 23.99 4.60
CA VAL A 168 1.84 22.55 4.53
C VAL A 168 0.35 22.23 4.45
N GLU A 169 -0.48 22.98 5.17
CA GLU A 169 -1.92 22.77 5.22
C GLU A 169 -2.55 23.14 3.89
N LYS A 170 -2.07 24.23 3.28
CA LYS A 170 -2.46 24.59 1.92
C LYS A 170 -2.10 23.49 0.90
N ALA A 171 -0.91 22.89 1.01
CA ALA A 171 -0.52 21.76 0.16
C ALA A 171 -1.43 20.52 0.39
N LEU A 172 -1.79 20.23 1.64
CA LEU A 172 -2.67 19.12 2.00
C LEU A 172 -4.11 19.32 1.50
N MET A 173 -4.66 20.54 1.63
CA MET A 173 -5.98 20.91 1.12
C MET A 173 -6.07 20.79 -0.40
N SER A 174 -4.98 21.13 -1.10
CA SER A 174 -4.90 21.01 -2.57
C SER A 174 -4.43 19.63 -3.04
N HIS A 175 -4.26 18.65 -2.14
CA HIS A 175 -3.78 17.29 -2.44
C HIS A 175 -2.46 17.24 -3.24
N ARG A 176 -1.51 18.12 -2.92
CA ARG A 176 -0.20 18.22 -3.60
C ARG A 176 0.85 17.32 -2.94
N ASP A 177 0.92 16.06 -3.37
CA ASP A 177 1.72 15.01 -2.68
C ASP A 177 3.20 15.35 -2.52
N GLU A 178 3.88 15.80 -3.58
CA GLU A 178 5.33 16.02 -3.53
C GLU A 178 5.71 17.19 -2.62
N THR A 179 4.97 18.29 -2.75
CA THR A 179 5.24 19.51 -2.00
C THR A 179 4.83 19.34 -0.54
N ALA A 180 3.69 18.68 -0.26
CA ALA A 180 3.29 18.35 1.11
C ALA A 180 4.30 17.43 1.79
N ALA A 181 4.75 16.35 1.12
CA ALA A 181 5.76 15.45 1.65
C ALA A 181 7.08 16.18 1.98
N TYR A 182 7.50 17.10 1.13
CA TYR A 182 8.68 17.92 1.38
C TYR A 182 8.47 18.85 2.58
N LEU A 183 7.38 19.61 2.64
CA LEU A 183 7.12 20.53 3.75
C LEU A 183 7.02 19.79 5.10
N ILE A 184 6.31 18.67 5.14
CA ILE A 184 6.24 17.80 6.33
C ILE A 184 7.64 17.33 6.74
N SER A 185 8.51 17.00 5.79
CA SER A 185 9.89 16.58 6.08
C SER A 185 10.72 17.67 6.78
N GLN A 186 10.44 18.95 6.49
CA GLN A 186 11.16 20.10 7.03
C GLN A 186 10.59 20.58 8.38
N MET A 187 9.37 20.17 8.73
CA MET A 187 8.73 20.54 10.00
C MET A 187 9.32 19.77 11.19
N LYS A 188 9.22 20.40 12.37
CA LYS A 188 9.44 19.75 13.67
C LYS A 188 8.35 18.70 13.91
N HIS A 189 8.73 17.59 14.53
CA HIS A 189 7.86 16.43 14.78
C HIS A 189 6.57 16.81 15.51
N ASP A 190 6.68 17.60 16.59
CA ASP A 190 5.54 18.06 17.40
C ASP A 190 4.49 18.80 16.55
N TRP A 191 4.92 19.68 15.65
CA TRP A 191 4.04 20.44 14.77
C TRP A 191 3.33 19.55 13.74
N VAL A 192 3.99 18.48 13.27
CA VAL A 192 3.37 17.51 12.38
C VAL A 192 2.31 16.70 13.12
N HIS A 193 2.53 16.36 14.39
CA HIS A 193 1.55 15.66 15.21
C HIS A 193 0.29 16.52 15.44
N GLU A 194 0.46 17.82 15.72
CA GLU A 194 -0.65 18.79 15.90
C GLU A 194 -1.57 18.91 14.67
N LEU A 195 -1.07 18.61 13.46
CA LEU A 195 -1.92 18.61 12.25
C LEU A 195 -3.00 17.52 12.27
N PHE A 196 -2.73 16.41 12.96
CA PHE A 196 -3.57 15.21 12.89
C PHE A 196 -4.16 14.77 14.22
N LEU A 197 -3.64 15.31 15.33
CA LEU A 197 -4.18 15.09 16.67
C LEU A 197 -5.30 16.06 16.99
N PHE A 198 -6.11 15.70 17.98
CA PHE A 198 -7.24 16.49 18.43
C PHE A 198 -6.80 17.86 18.95
N ASP A 199 -7.43 18.90 18.42
CA ASP A 199 -7.25 20.28 18.84
C ASP A 199 -8.47 20.72 19.66
N ASP A 200 -8.24 21.23 20.87
CA ASP A 200 -9.29 21.63 21.82
C ASP A 200 -10.09 22.85 21.33
N ASP A 201 -9.45 23.77 20.59
CA ASP A 201 -10.07 24.98 20.07
C ASP A 201 -10.98 24.63 18.88
N LEU A 202 -10.51 23.77 17.98
CA LEU A 202 -11.28 23.31 16.82
C LEU A 202 -12.27 22.19 17.16
N LYS A 203 -12.13 21.53 18.32
CA LYS A 203 -12.85 20.32 18.73
C LYS A 203 -12.72 19.16 17.73
N ARG A 204 -11.68 19.16 16.91
CA ARG A 204 -11.32 18.14 15.92
C ARG A 204 -9.87 18.35 15.50
N ALA A 205 -9.25 17.31 14.95
CA ALA A 205 -7.97 17.47 14.26
C ALA A 205 -8.09 18.40 13.04
N LYS A 206 -6.99 19.11 12.73
CA LYS A 206 -6.90 19.99 11.55
C LYS A 206 -7.06 19.18 10.25
N PHE A 207 -6.51 17.97 10.20
CA PHE A 207 -6.65 17.01 9.11
C PHE A 207 -6.87 15.60 9.63
N ASN A 208 -7.67 14.80 8.92
CA ASN A 208 -7.83 13.38 9.22
C ASN A 208 -6.82 12.56 8.42
N PHE A 209 -5.88 11.91 9.10
CA PHE A 209 -4.85 11.10 8.45
C PHE A 209 -5.44 9.95 7.59
N LYS A 210 -6.60 9.41 7.98
CA LYS A 210 -7.28 8.33 7.23
C LYS A 210 -7.76 8.79 5.86
N GLU A 211 -8.21 10.03 5.75
CA GLU A 211 -8.64 10.63 4.49
C GLU A 211 -7.43 10.76 3.55
N ILE A 212 -6.27 11.17 4.06
CA ILE A 212 -5.03 11.25 3.26
C ILE A 212 -4.60 9.87 2.77
N ILE A 213 -4.65 8.84 3.63
CA ILE A 213 -4.28 7.46 3.26
C ILE A 213 -5.21 6.88 2.19
N SER A 214 -6.51 7.18 2.28
CA SER A 214 -7.54 6.59 1.41
C SER A 214 -7.88 7.46 0.20
N HIS A 215 -7.37 8.69 0.11
CA HIS A 215 -7.64 9.61 -0.98
C HIS A 215 -7.19 9.03 -2.32
N ARG A 216 -8.16 8.90 -3.24
CA ARG A 216 -7.92 8.46 -4.61
C ARG A 216 -8.29 9.58 -5.56
N ASN A 217 -7.40 9.83 -6.51
CA ASN A 217 -7.66 10.79 -7.56
C ASN A 217 -8.89 10.34 -8.39
N PRO A 218 -9.91 11.18 -8.55
CA PRO A 218 -11.18 10.80 -9.17
C PRO A 218 -11.03 10.41 -10.66
N GLU A 219 -10.03 10.93 -11.36
CA GLU A 219 -9.81 10.66 -12.78
C GLU A 219 -9.06 9.35 -13.01
N THR A 220 -8.05 9.07 -12.18
CA THR A 220 -7.14 7.94 -12.37
C THR A 220 -7.42 6.74 -11.45
N ASN A 221 -8.24 6.95 -10.41
CA ASN A 221 -8.51 6.00 -9.31
C ASN A 221 -7.24 5.49 -8.59
N LYS A 222 -6.11 6.19 -8.77
CA LYS A 222 -4.84 5.93 -8.08
C LYS A 222 -4.79 6.72 -6.78
N LEU A 223 -4.05 6.21 -5.80
CA LEU A 223 -3.73 6.95 -4.59
C LEU A 223 -2.87 8.17 -4.94
N ASP A 224 -3.29 9.33 -4.44
CA ASP A 224 -2.65 10.61 -4.76
C ASP A 224 -1.52 10.95 -3.76
N MET A 225 -1.73 10.70 -2.47
CA MET A 225 -0.90 11.25 -1.36
C MET A 225 0.14 10.27 -0.79
N LYS A 226 0.74 9.41 -1.62
CA LYS A 226 1.63 8.34 -1.12
C LYS A 226 2.89 8.87 -0.44
N LYS A 227 3.57 9.84 -1.06
CA LYS A 227 4.81 10.40 -0.51
C LYS A 227 4.54 11.14 0.79
N THR A 228 3.39 11.79 0.89
CA THR A 228 2.94 12.51 2.07
C THR A 228 2.69 11.53 3.22
N VAL A 229 2.01 10.41 2.98
CA VAL A 229 1.80 9.37 4.00
C VAL A 229 3.15 8.86 4.52
N VAL A 230 4.10 8.55 3.64
CA VAL A 230 5.44 8.12 4.05
C VAL A 230 6.17 9.22 4.83
N ALA A 231 6.08 10.48 4.39
CA ALA A 231 6.71 11.60 5.09
C ALA A 231 6.12 11.84 6.49
N VAL A 232 4.82 11.64 6.68
CA VAL A 232 4.19 11.68 8.01
C VAL A 232 4.70 10.53 8.88
N LEU A 233 4.78 9.31 8.32
CA LEU A 233 5.31 8.15 9.03
C LEU A 233 6.80 8.33 9.40
N ASP A 234 7.60 8.96 8.55
CA ASP A 234 9.00 9.32 8.84
C ASP A 234 9.08 10.20 10.11
N GLN A 235 8.11 11.10 10.33
CA GLN A 235 8.09 11.99 11.49
C GLN A 235 7.67 11.28 12.79
N LEU A 236 7.14 10.06 12.72
CA LEU A 236 6.82 9.24 13.89
C LEU A 236 8.02 8.44 14.42
N VAL A 237 9.22 8.67 13.89
CA VAL A 237 10.46 8.03 14.31
C VAL A 237 11.46 9.08 14.73
N ASN A 238 11.84 9.07 16.00
CA ASN A 238 12.91 9.92 16.51
C ASN A 238 14.15 9.08 16.86
N PRO A 239 15.33 9.41 16.30
CA PRO A 239 16.57 8.81 16.75
C PRO A 239 16.87 9.25 18.19
N HIS A 240 17.25 8.29 19.02
CA HIS A 240 17.60 8.52 20.42
C HIS A 240 19.04 8.05 20.70
N TRP A 241 19.81 8.94 21.32
CA TRP A 241 21.16 8.66 21.78
C TRP A 241 21.18 8.58 23.31
N PRO A 242 21.22 7.38 23.91
CA PRO A 242 21.06 7.18 25.35
C PRO A 242 22.08 7.90 26.23
N TYR A 243 23.24 8.22 25.66
CA TYR A 243 24.36 8.88 26.32
C TYR A 243 24.30 10.40 26.22
N LEU A 244 23.38 10.97 25.44
CA LEU A 244 23.19 12.40 25.35
C LEU A 244 22.19 12.89 26.40
N PRO A 245 22.50 13.99 27.11
CA PRO A 245 21.52 14.63 27.97
C PRO A 245 20.35 15.17 27.13
N GLU A 246 19.12 14.97 27.63
CA GLU A 246 17.92 15.55 27.03
C GLU A 246 18.07 17.08 26.92
N LYS A 247 17.66 17.64 25.79
CA LYS A 247 17.58 19.10 25.61
C LYS A 247 16.44 19.64 26.47
N ILE A 248 16.72 19.87 27.76
CA ILE A 248 15.80 20.53 28.67
C ILE A 248 15.76 22.01 28.27
N LYS A 249 14.57 22.53 27.91
CA LYS A 249 14.34 23.91 27.41
C LYS A 249 14.76 25.02 28.38
N GLU A 250 15.09 24.69 29.63
CA GLU A 250 15.39 25.65 30.69
C GLU A 250 16.73 25.32 31.34
N THR A 251 17.85 25.85 30.82
CA THR A 251 19.01 26.28 31.65
C THR A 251 20.10 26.91 30.78
N GLY A 252 20.19 28.24 30.83
CA GLY A 252 21.12 29.07 30.04
C GLY A 252 22.62 28.86 30.30
N GLU A 253 23.02 28.03 31.27
CA GLU A 253 24.44 27.68 31.51
C GLU A 253 24.78 26.21 31.21
N LYS A 254 23.78 25.33 31.07
CA LYS A 254 23.99 23.92 30.66
C LYS A 254 23.89 23.73 29.14
N SER A 255 23.39 24.73 28.42
CA SER A 255 23.25 24.74 26.95
C SER A 255 24.56 24.40 26.24
N ASP A 256 25.64 25.14 26.48
CA ASP A 256 26.91 24.96 25.73
C ASP A 256 27.58 23.60 25.93
N ARG A 257 27.36 22.95 27.07
CA ARG A 257 27.89 21.60 27.34
C ARG A 257 27.02 20.52 26.70
N ILE A 258 25.70 20.73 26.70
CA ILE A 258 24.74 19.89 26.00
C ILE A 258 25.03 20.01 24.49
N GLU A 259 25.13 21.22 23.96
CA GLU A 259 25.41 21.52 22.55
C GLU A 259 26.76 20.95 22.08
N ARG A 260 27.82 21.07 22.88
CA ARG A 260 29.09 20.37 22.60
C ARG A 260 28.99 18.84 22.62
N ALA A 261 28.12 18.28 23.48
CA ALA A 261 27.87 16.84 23.47
C ALA A 261 27.14 16.44 22.18
N TRP A 262 26.13 17.22 21.77
CA TRP A 262 25.37 17.03 20.53
C TRP A 262 26.21 17.26 19.25
N SER A 263 27.24 18.11 19.28
CA SER A 263 28.16 18.30 18.15
C SER A 263 29.21 17.17 18.00
N SER A 264 29.33 16.28 18.99
CA SER A 264 30.30 15.17 19.02
C SER A 264 29.67 13.79 18.80
N VAL A 265 28.43 13.77 18.33
CA VAL A 265 27.60 12.56 18.22
C VAL A 265 28.04 11.71 17.03
N PRO A 266 28.26 10.39 17.23
CA PRO A 266 28.39 9.43 16.14
C PRO A 266 27.16 9.45 15.21
N ASP A 267 27.38 9.37 13.90
CA ASP A 267 26.34 9.47 12.86
C ASP A 267 25.15 8.50 13.04
N ASP A 268 25.35 7.36 13.71
CA ASP A 268 24.37 6.29 13.82
C ASP A 268 23.75 6.22 15.26
N PRO A 269 22.42 6.42 15.41
CA PRO A 269 21.72 6.29 16.69
C PRO A 269 21.54 4.83 17.11
N LEU A 270 21.69 4.57 18.41
CA LEU A 270 21.61 3.21 18.99
C LEU A 270 20.16 2.76 19.22
N ASN A 271 19.28 3.71 19.56
CA ASN A 271 17.87 3.47 19.86
C ASN A 271 17.00 4.41 19.01
N TYR A 272 15.77 3.99 18.76
CA TYR A 272 14.76 4.79 18.08
C TYR A 272 13.51 4.85 18.94
N ASP A 273 13.01 6.05 19.18
CA ASP A 273 11.72 6.32 19.78
C ASP A 273 10.67 6.27 18.65
N PHE A 274 9.79 5.27 18.70
CA PHE A 274 8.65 5.15 17.78
C PHE A 274 7.39 5.70 18.43
N PHE A 275 6.64 6.52 17.71
CA PHE A 275 5.35 7.04 18.13
C PHE A 275 4.20 6.38 17.36
N TYR A 276 3.18 5.92 18.08
CA TYR A 276 2.04 5.18 17.52
C TYR A 276 0.71 5.91 17.63
N HIS A 277 0.64 7.02 18.39
CA HIS A 277 -0.59 7.76 18.66
C HIS A 277 -1.39 8.09 17.40
N LEU A 278 -0.73 8.52 16.33
CA LEU A 278 -1.38 8.88 15.06
C LEU A 278 -2.02 7.68 14.34
N LEU A 279 -1.39 6.50 14.44
CA LEU A 279 -1.92 5.27 13.84
C LEU A 279 -3.14 4.74 14.61
N GLU A 280 -3.24 5.12 15.87
CA GLU A 280 -4.25 4.69 16.84
C GLU A 280 -5.28 5.77 17.18
N ALA A 281 -5.28 6.91 16.51
CA ALA A 281 -6.27 7.97 16.72
C ALA A 281 -7.65 7.65 16.11
N ASP A 282 -8.72 8.20 16.68
CA ASP A 282 -10.07 8.11 16.12
C ASP A 282 -10.25 9.06 14.91
N ASP A 283 -11.47 9.20 14.40
CA ASP A 283 -11.73 10.03 13.20
C ASP A 283 -11.58 11.54 13.47
N LEU A 284 -11.55 11.94 14.75
CA LEU A 284 -11.35 13.33 15.18
C LEU A 284 -9.91 13.58 15.66
N GLY A 285 -9.02 12.59 15.58
CA GLY A 285 -7.64 12.71 16.04
C GLY A 285 -7.46 12.47 17.55
N ARG A 286 -8.46 11.92 18.25
CA ARG A 286 -8.34 11.66 19.69
C ARG A 286 -7.59 10.37 19.94
N GLU A 287 -6.75 10.38 20.96
CA GLU A 287 -6.04 9.20 21.41
C GLU A 287 -6.89 8.33 22.32
N PRO A 288 -6.67 6.99 22.34
CA PRO A 288 -7.39 6.08 23.24
C PRO A 288 -7.16 6.35 24.73
N LYS A 289 -6.00 6.91 25.09
CA LYS A 289 -5.63 7.28 26.45
C LYS A 289 -5.05 8.70 26.47
N ILE A 290 -5.38 9.46 27.51
CA ILE A 290 -4.89 10.84 27.71
C ILE A 290 -3.57 10.82 28.51
N ALA A 291 -3.43 9.85 29.40
CA ALA A 291 -2.17 9.51 30.07
C ALA A 291 -2.11 7.99 30.23
N GLU A 292 -0.94 7.42 30.58
CA GLU A 292 -0.69 5.97 30.61
C GLU A 292 -1.82 5.12 31.26
N ARG A 293 -2.54 5.69 32.25
CA ARG A 293 -3.58 5.02 33.03
C ARG A 293 -5.00 5.54 32.83
N THR A 294 -5.21 6.66 32.13
CA THR A 294 -6.53 7.28 31.97
C THR A 294 -7.06 7.07 30.56
N LEU A 295 -8.15 6.30 30.46
CA LEU A 295 -8.89 6.12 29.21
C LEU A 295 -9.55 7.43 28.80
N ASN A 296 -9.50 7.74 27.51
CA ASN A 296 -10.23 8.87 26.96
C ASN A 296 -11.71 8.50 26.79
N GLU A 297 -12.59 9.11 27.57
CA GLU A 297 -14.04 8.86 27.48
C GLU A 297 -14.66 9.37 26.18
N GLN A 298 -14.02 10.34 25.53
CA GLN A 298 -14.49 10.96 24.29
C GLN A 298 -13.97 10.25 23.04
N PHE A 299 -13.09 9.26 23.19
CA PHE A 299 -12.57 8.47 22.07
C PHE A 299 -13.67 7.59 21.48
N ASP A 300 -13.80 7.57 20.15
CA ASP A 300 -14.72 6.64 19.48
C ASP A 300 -14.10 5.23 19.32
N PRO A 301 -14.54 4.22 20.09
CA PRO A 301 -14.04 2.86 19.98
C PRO A 301 -14.44 2.16 18.69
N LYS A 302 -15.45 2.67 17.95
CA LYS A 302 -15.92 2.08 16.70
C LYS A 302 -15.18 2.62 15.48
N SER A 303 -14.45 3.71 15.64
CA SER A 303 -13.65 4.31 14.57
C SER A 303 -12.69 3.28 13.95
N ILE A 304 -12.53 3.37 12.63
CA ILE A 304 -11.53 2.59 11.91
C ILE A 304 -10.15 3.14 12.27
N SER A 305 -9.15 2.29 12.52
CA SER A 305 -7.78 2.77 12.80
C SER A 305 -7.07 3.16 11.52
N SER A 306 -6.15 4.13 11.59
CA SER A 306 -5.31 4.49 10.44
C SER A 306 -4.47 3.30 9.96
N LEU A 307 -4.07 2.41 10.88
CA LEU A 307 -3.43 1.13 10.58
C LEU A 307 -4.29 0.25 9.64
N ARG A 308 -5.61 0.21 9.87
CA ARG A 308 -6.54 -0.53 9.01
C ARG A 308 -6.65 0.11 7.63
N CYS A 309 -6.73 1.45 7.56
CA CYS A 309 -6.71 2.17 6.28
C CYS A 309 -5.43 1.89 5.47
N ILE A 310 -4.25 1.82 6.11
CA ILE A 310 -2.98 1.47 5.45
C ILE A 310 -3.02 0.03 4.92
N ALA A 311 -3.63 -0.92 5.64
CA ALA A 311 -3.78 -2.29 5.19
C ALA A 311 -4.78 -2.46 4.01
N GLU A 312 -5.61 -1.45 3.76
CA GLU A 312 -6.60 -1.40 2.67
C GLU A 312 -6.13 -0.52 1.49
N SER A 313 -5.10 0.32 1.66
CA SER A 313 -4.67 1.29 0.65
C SER A 313 -3.83 0.68 -0.49
N ASP A 314 -3.37 -0.58 -0.38
CA ASP A 314 -2.41 -1.23 -1.29
C ASP A 314 -1.06 -0.47 -1.42
N ASP A 315 -0.77 0.48 -0.52
CA ASP A 315 0.49 1.22 -0.52
C ASP A 315 1.62 0.42 0.13
N LYS A 316 2.46 -0.18 -0.73
CA LYS A 316 3.58 -1.03 -0.32
C LYS A 316 4.58 -0.29 0.55
N GLU A 317 4.83 0.99 0.29
CA GLU A 317 5.84 1.74 1.03
C GLU A 317 5.37 2.03 2.46
N ALA A 318 4.13 2.52 2.62
CA ALA A 318 3.52 2.71 3.93
C ALA A 318 3.41 1.40 4.74
N ILE A 319 3.02 0.28 4.10
CA ILE A 319 2.93 -1.03 4.75
C ILE A 319 4.29 -1.54 5.24
N GLN A 320 5.36 -1.27 4.48
CA GLN A 320 6.71 -1.71 4.83
C GLN A 320 7.42 -0.76 5.79
N HIS A 321 6.82 0.39 6.09
CA HIS A 321 7.39 1.40 6.95
C HIS A 321 7.70 0.85 8.36
N PRO A 322 8.87 1.18 8.95
CA PRO A 322 9.26 0.71 10.27
C PRO A 322 8.23 0.91 11.38
N VAL A 323 7.62 2.09 11.48
CA VAL A 323 6.61 2.40 12.50
C VAL A 323 5.43 1.44 12.43
N VAL A 324 4.90 1.21 11.22
CA VAL A 324 3.74 0.35 11.00
C VAL A 324 4.08 -1.09 11.36
N ARG A 325 5.25 -1.58 10.94
CA ARG A 325 5.70 -2.94 11.25
C ARG A 325 5.90 -3.16 12.74
N MET A 326 6.57 -2.25 13.43
CA MET A 326 6.80 -2.36 14.87
C MET A 326 5.49 -2.35 15.65
N LEU A 327 4.54 -1.47 15.28
CA LEU A 327 3.22 -1.45 15.90
C LEU A 327 2.47 -2.78 15.75
N VAL A 328 2.46 -3.34 14.54
CA VAL A 328 1.79 -4.62 14.25
C VAL A 328 2.46 -5.76 15.01
N MET A 329 3.79 -5.76 15.11
CA MET A 329 4.55 -6.73 15.88
C MET A 329 4.19 -6.68 17.36
N THR A 330 4.22 -5.49 17.97
CA THR A 330 3.86 -5.28 19.38
C THR A 330 2.45 -5.79 19.66
N LYS A 331 1.48 -5.45 18.81
CA LYS A 331 0.08 -5.90 18.97
C LYS A 331 -0.08 -7.41 18.77
N TRP A 332 0.60 -7.98 17.78
CA TRP A 332 0.57 -9.42 17.54
C TRP A 332 1.14 -10.21 18.72
N ASN A 333 2.27 -9.78 19.29
CA ASN A 333 2.88 -10.45 20.43
C ASN A 333 2.08 -10.25 21.72
N THR A 334 1.42 -9.10 21.88
CA THR A 334 0.65 -8.79 23.09
C THR A 334 -0.67 -9.56 23.15
N PHE A 335 -1.45 -9.60 22.08
CA PHE A 335 -2.75 -10.28 22.08
C PHE A 335 -3.07 -11.03 20.79
N GLY A 336 -2.61 -10.55 19.62
CA GLY A 336 -3.04 -11.07 18.33
C GLY A 336 -2.76 -12.57 18.16
N HIS A 337 -1.52 -12.99 18.43
CA HIS A 337 -1.11 -14.39 18.31
C HIS A 337 -1.89 -15.29 19.27
N TRP A 338 -2.03 -14.90 20.53
CA TRP A 338 -2.72 -15.71 21.54
C TRP A 338 -4.20 -15.88 21.18
N TRP A 339 -4.91 -14.80 20.86
CA TRP A 339 -6.33 -14.85 20.54
C TRP A 339 -6.60 -15.62 19.24
N PHE A 340 -5.76 -15.41 18.23
CA PHE A 340 -5.88 -16.14 16.96
C PHE A 340 -5.60 -17.64 17.11
N CYS A 341 -4.62 -18.02 17.95
CA CYS A 341 -4.37 -19.41 18.32
C CYS A 341 -5.55 -20.04 19.07
N VAL A 342 -6.20 -19.29 19.97
CA VAL A 342 -7.40 -19.76 20.69
C VAL A 342 -8.55 -19.99 19.70
N GLN A 343 -8.80 -19.08 18.77
CA GLN A 343 -9.80 -19.25 17.72
C GLN A 343 -9.53 -20.48 16.84
N ALA A 344 -8.28 -20.66 16.39
CA ALA A 344 -7.87 -21.84 15.63
C ALA A 344 -8.07 -23.14 16.42
N SER A 345 -7.76 -23.12 17.73
CA SER A 345 -7.93 -24.28 18.60
C SER A 345 -9.41 -24.65 18.78
N PHE A 346 -10.29 -23.66 18.99
CA PHE A 346 -11.74 -23.90 19.03
C PHE A 346 -12.26 -24.47 17.72
N TYR A 347 -11.74 -24.00 16.58
CA TYR A 347 -12.12 -24.53 15.28
C TYR A 347 -11.65 -25.98 15.07
N ILE A 348 -10.45 -26.33 15.53
CA ILE A 348 -9.96 -27.72 15.51
C ILE A 348 -10.86 -28.61 16.38
N VAL A 349 -11.26 -28.16 17.57
CA VAL A 349 -12.19 -28.89 18.44
C VAL A 349 -13.55 -29.08 17.74
N PHE A 350 -14.07 -28.05 17.07
CA PHE A 350 -15.27 -28.19 16.26
C PHE A 350 -15.11 -29.26 15.17
N LEU A 351 -13.99 -29.24 14.43
CA LEU A 351 -13.72 -30.22 13.39
C LEU A 351 -13.61 -31.64 13.94
N THR A 352 -12.95 -31.86 15.08
CA THR A 352 -12.83 -33.21 15.66
C THR A 352 -14.18 -33.75 16.13
N LEU A 353 -15.02 -32.90 16.72
CA LEU A 353 -16.40 -33.27 17.10
C LEU A 353 -17.26 -33.55 15.87
N LEU A 354 -17.15 -32.73 14.82
CA LEU A 354 -17.83 -32.94 13.54
C LEU A 354 -17.38 -34.24 12.87
N SER A 355 -16.08 -34.53 12.86
CA SER A 355 -15.52 -35.78 12.34
C SER A 355 -16.05 -36.98 13.10
N TYR A 356 -16.06 -36.93 14.43
CA TYR A 356 -16.62 -38.01 15.24
C TYR A 356 -18.10 -38.21 14.94
N ALA A 357 -18.90 -37.13 14.93
CA ALA A 357 -20.32 -37.18 14.66
C ALA A 357 -20.64 -37.78 13.27
N LEU A 358 -20.02 -37.28 12.20
CA LEU A 358 -20.34 -37.70 10.84
C LEU A 358 -19.75 -39.06 10.46
N ILE A 359 -18.49 -39.34 10.82
CA ILE A 359 -17.83 -40.60 10.45
C ILE A 359 -18.46 -41.75 11.23
N TYR A 360 -18.68 -41.59 12.53
CA TYR A 360 -19.33 -42.63 13.33
C TYR A 360 -20.77 -42.86 12.88
N ALA A 361 -21.53 -41.79 12.60
CA ALA A 361 -22.88 -41.92 12.06
C ALA A 361 -22.91 -42.67 10.71
N SER A 362 -21.87 -42.54 9.87
CA SER A 362 -21.83 -43.23 8.57
C SER A 362 -21.64 -44.74 8.68
N THR A 363 -21.22 -45.24 9.83
CA THR A 363 -21.04 -46.69 10.09
C THR A 363 -22.31 -47.39 10.56
N LEU A 364 -23.40 -46.65 10.78
CA LEU A 364 -24.66 -47.16 11.32
C LEU A 364 -25.73 -47.20 10.22
N ASP A 365 -26.53 -48.27 10.21
CA ASP A 365 -27.62 -48.47 9.24
C ASP A 365 -28.75 -47.44 9.41
N ASP A 366 -29.03 -47.05 10.66
CA ASP A 366 -29.97 -45.98 11.00
C ASP A 366 -29.28 -44.92 11.89
N PRO A 367 -28.93 -43.75 11.33
CA PRO A 367 -28.25 -42.69 12.07
C PRO A 367 -29.15 -42.00 13.10
N THR A 368 -30.45 -42.32 13.17
CA THR A 368 -31.40 -41.72 14.14
C THR A 368 -31.56 -42.53 15.43
N GLN A 369 -31.06 -43.76 15.46
CA GLN A 369 -31.12 -44.61 16.65
C GLN A 369 -29.89 -44.37 17.55
N TYR A 370 -30.14 -44.16 18.85
CA TYR A 370 -29.09 -43.92 19.85
C TYR A 370 -29.17 -45.00 20.93
N SER A 371 -28.54 -46.16 20.73
CA SER A 371 -28.61 -47.31 21.64
C SER A 371 -27.22 -47.80 22.05
N GLY A 372 -26.59 -47.09 23.00
CA GLY A 372 -25.32 -47.52 23.57
C GLY A 372 -24.51 -46.37 24.16
N LYS A 373 -23.37 -46.71 24.79
CA LYS A 373 -22.44 -45.70 25.33
C LYS A 373 -21.77 -44.88 24.23
N ALA A 374 -21.45 -45.51 23.09
CA ALA A 374 -20.85 -44.82 21.95
C ALA A 374 -21.87 -43.91 21.25
N ASP A 375 -23.12 -44.35 21.10
CA ASP A 375 -24.20 -43.52 20.56
C ASP A 375 -24.53 -42.33 21.47
N GLY A 376 -24.44 -42.49 22.79
CA GLY A 376 -24.57 -41.38 23.73
C GLY A 376 -23.49 -40.31 23.53
N LEU A 377 -22.24 -40.73 23.26
CA LEU A 377 -21.15 -39.81 22.94
C LEU A 377 -21.36 -39.14 21.57
N ARG A 378 -21.91 -39.86 20.58
CA ARG A 378 -22.31 -39.28 19.29
C ARG A 378 -23.34 -38.17 19.48
N LEU A 379 -24.42 -38.43 20.23
CA LEU A 379 -25.46 -37.42 20.49
C LEU A 379 -24.87 -36.17 21.14
N PHE A 380 -23.99 -36.35 22.12
CA PHE A 380 -23.27 -35.25 22.74
C PHE A 380 -22.43 -34.45 21.74
N CYS A 381 -21.65 -35.13 20.89
CA CYS A 381 -20.89 -34.48 19.83
C CYS A 381 -21.79 -33.74 18.85
N GLU A 382 -22.91 -34.34 18.40
CA GLU A 382 -23.86 -33.72 17.46
C GLU A 382 -24.48 -32.45 18.04
N VAL A 383 -24.94 -32.48 19.30
CA VAL A 383 -25.51 -31.30 19.97
C VAL A 383 -24.48 -30.19 20.05
N ILE A 384 -23.25 -30.49 20.46
CA ILE A 384 -22.18 -29.48 20.55
C ILE A 384 -21.78 -28.95 19.16
N THR A 385 -21.69 -29.82 18.16
CA THR A 385 -21.39 -29.43 16.78
C THR A 385 -22.47 -28.50 16.22
N ILE A 386 -23.75 -28.73 16.52
CA ILE A 386 -24.85 -27.81 16.14
C ILE A 386 -24.70 -26.46 16.86
N ILE A 387 -24.35 -26.45 18.14
CA ILE A 387 -24.11 -25.20 18.89
C ILE A 387 -22.96 -24.41 18.26
N PHE A 388 -21.84 -25.07 17.94
CA PHE A 388 -20.72 -24.43 17.24
C PHE A 388 -21.12 -23.94 15.84
N LEU A 389 -21.90 -24.74 15.10
CA LEU A 389 -22.38 -24.36 13.77
C LEU A 389 -23.22 -23.09 13.83
N MET A 390 -24.12 -22.99 14.81
CA MET A 390 -24.92 -21.77 15.05
C MET A 390 -24.03 -20.59 15.44
N PHE A 391 -23.07 -20.80 16.34
CA PHE A 391 -22.12 -19.75 16.74
C PHE A 391 -21.32 -19.20 15.54
N TYR A 392 -20.73 -20.09 14.72
CA TYR A 392 -19.97 -19.68 13.54
C TYR A 392 -20.85 -19.04 12.46
N PHE A 393 -22.10 -19.48 12.29
CA PHE A 393 -23.04 -18.83 11.39
C PHE A 393 -23.29 -17.38 11.81
N PHE A 394 -23.55 -17.12 13.09
CA PHE A 394 -23.74 -15.75 13.59
C PHE A 394 -22.47 -14.90 13.51
N GLU A 395 -21.29 -15.48 13.78
CA GLU A 395 -20.03 -14.77 13.57
C GLU A 395 -19.85 -14.37 12.09
N GLU A 396 -20.13 -15.27 11.15
CA GLU A 396 -19.97 -15.00 9.72
C GLU A 396 -20.96 -13.95 9.21
N VAL A 397 -22.22 -14.00 9.66
CA VAL A 397 -23.23 -12.98 9.36
C VAL A 397 -22.77 -11.61 9.87
N ASN A 398 -22.26 -11.57 11.11
CA ASN A 398 -21.79 -10.33 11.72
C ASN A 398 -20.54 -9.78 11.03
N GLU A 399 -19.63 -10.64 10.54
CA GLU A 399 -18.49 -10.21 9.73
C GLU A 399 -18.93 -9.66 8.36
N ALA A 400 -19.89 -10.34 7.70
CA ALA A 400 -20.43 -9.92 6.41
C ALA A 400 -21.21 -8.59 6.48
N GLU A 401 -21.98 -8.36 7.55
CA GLU A 401 -22.68 -7.10 7.79
C GLU A 401 -21.70 -5.94 8.01
N ARG A 402 -20.64 -6.18 8.79
CA ARG A 402 -19.65 -5.14 9.12
C ARG A 402 -18.78 -4.74 7.92
N GLU A 403 -18.44 -5.69 7.06
CA GLU A 403 -17.43 -5.50 6.02
C GLU A 403 -17.94 -5.77 4.60
N TRP A 404 -19.24 -5.55 4.35
CA TRP A 404 -19.95 -5.93 3.11
C TRP A 404 -19.16 -5.73 1.81
N SER A 405 -18.60 -4.54 1.57
CA SER A 405 -17.88 -4.19 0.33
C SER A 405 -16.55 -4.95 0.13
N THR A 406 -15.86 -5.26 1.23
CA THR A 406 -14.55 -5.93 1.19
C THR A 406 -14.70 -7.44 1.37
N TYR A 407 -15.71 -7.87 2.12
CA TYR A 407 -15.96 -9.26 2.48
C TYR A 407 -16.21 -10.16 1.26
N PHE A 408 -17.02 -9.71 0.30
CA PHE A 408 -17.31 -10.51 -0.92
C PHE A 408 -16.19 -10.53 -1.96
N LYS A 409 -15.08 -9.82 -1.73
CA LYS A 409 -13.90 -9.89 -2.61
C LYS A 409 -12.96 -11.02 -2.23
N ASP A 410 -13.03 -11.53 -0.99
CA ASP A 410 -12.16 -12.60 -0.54
C ASP A 410 -12.74 -13.98 -0.92
N PRO A 411 -12.04 -14.79 -1.75
CA PRO A 411 -12.51 -16.12 -2.14
C PRO A 411 -12.70 -17.08 -0.96
N TYR A 412 -11.96 -16.91 0.15
CA TYR A 412 -12.10 -17.79 1.32
C TYR A 412 -13.47 -17.69 1.97
N ASN A 413 -14.10 -16.51 1.96
CA ASN A 413 -15.40 -16.29 2.56
C ASN A 413 -16.51 -17.10 1.85
N TYR A 414 -16.40 -17.31 0.52
CA TYR A 414 -17.34 -18.16 -0.20
C TYR A 414 -17.21 -19.63 0.18
N PHE A 415 -15.99 -20.11 0.44
CA PHE A 415 -15.76 -21.47 0.94
C PHE A 415 -16.27 -21.65 2.39
N ASP A 416 -16.18 -20.61 3.21
CA ASP A 416 -16.71 -20.60 4.57
C ASP A 416 -18.25 -20.73 4.55
N TRP A 417 -18.94 -19.90 3.74
CA TRP A 417 -20.39 -19.98 3.57
C TRP A 417 -20.85 -21.30 2.97
N SER A 418 -20.16 -21.82 1.95
CA SER A 418 -20.53 -23.10 1.35
C SER A 418 -20.41 -24.24 2.35
N GLY A 419 -19.33 -24.28 3.14
CA GLY A 419 -19.14 -25.28 4.19
C GLY A 419 -20.23 -25.21 5.26
N LEU A 420 -20.55 -24.01 5.76
CA LEU A 420 -21.57 -23.81 6.78
C LEU A 420 -22.97 -24.20 6.28
N ILE A 421 -23.37 -23.74 5.10
CA ILE A 421 -24.70 -24.00 4.52
C ILE A 421 -24.87 -25.50 4.23
N LEU A 422 -23.86 -26.15 3.64
CA LEU A 422 -23.92 -27.58 3.33
C LEU A 422 -24.05 -28.41 4.61
N THR A 423 -23.30 -28.09 5.66
CA THR A 423 -23.42 -28.78 6.95
C THR A 423 -24.76 -28.51 7.62
N PHE A 424 -25.30 -27.29 7.51
CA PHE A 424 -26.63 -26.97 8.03
C PHE A 424 -27.74 -27.76 7.33
N LEU A 425 -27.62 -27.96 6.01
CA LEU A 425 -28.58 -28.70 5.20
C LEU A 425 -28.64 -30.20 5.55
N VAL A 426 -27.59 -30.77 6.14
CA VAL A 426 -27.59 -32.17 6.61
C VAL A 426 -28.66 -32.40 7.67
N ILE A 427 -28.94 -31.41 8.53
CA ILE A 427 -29.89 -31.53 9.64
C ILE A 427 -31.32 -31.83 9.13
N PRO A 428 -31.96 -30.98 8.28
CA PRO A 428 -33.29 -31.27 7.76
C PRO A 428 -33.32 -32.51 6.85
N LEU A 429 -32.26 -32.77 6.08
CA LEU A 429 -32.17 -33.97 5.23
C LEU A 429 -32.17 -35.26 6.06
N ARG A 430 -31.57 -35.23 7.25
CA ARG A 430 -31.58 -36.35 8.19
C ARG A 430 -32.97 -36.61 8.76
N PHE A 431 -33.73 -35.57 9.08
CA PHE A 431 -35.14 -35.71 9.51
C PHE A 431 -36.07 -36.17 8.39
N ALA A 432 -35.74 -35.85 7.13
CA ALA A 432 -36.50 -36.29 5.96
C ALA A 432 -36.09 -37.69 5.45
N GLU A 433 -35.15 -38.37 6.11
CA GLU A 433 -34.65 -39.71 5.76
C GLU A 433 -34.16 -39.85 4.31
N VAL A 434 -33.63 -38.77 3.73
CA VAL A 434 -33.20 -38.75 2.33
C VAL A 434 -31.78 -39.32 2.17
N LYS A 435 -31.60 -40.29 1.27
CA LYS A 435 -30.29 -40.93 1.00
C LYS A 435 -29.17 -39.95 0.60
N TYR A 436 -29.53 -38.85 -0.06
CA TYR A 436 -28.58 -37.80 -0.47
C TYR A 436 -27.95 -37.02 0.70
N GLN A 437 -28.41 -37.23 1.94
CA GLN A 437 -27.81 -36.62 3.14
C GLN A 437 -26.29 -36.87 3.22
N TRP A 438 -25.82 -38.06 2.86
CA TRP A 438 -24.40 -38.44 2.99
C TRP A 438 -23.53 -37.77 1.93
N SER A 439 -24.06 -37.55 0.73
CA SER A 439 -23.35 -36.81 -0.32
C SER A 439 -23.19 -35.33 0.06
N VAL A 440 -24.24 -34.72 0.60
CA VAL A 440 -24.20 -33.33 1.10
C VAL A 440 -23.28 -33.23 2.32
N ALA A 441 -23.35 -34.18 3.25
CA ALA A 441 -22.48 -34.23 4.42
C ALA A 441 -21.01 -34.39 4.04
N ALA A 442 -20.68 -35.25 3.07
CA ALA A 442 -19.31 -35.43 2.60
C ALA A 442 -18.75 -34.13 1.99
N LEU A 443 -19.54 -33.44 1.18
CA LEU A 443 -19.13 -32.17 0.57
C LEU A 443 -18.98 -31.06 1.62
N GLY A 444 -19.95 -30.90 2.52
CA GLY A 444 -19.87 -29.95 3.62
C GLY A 444 -18.69 -30.22 4.56
N TYR A 445 -18.43 -31.49 4.88
CA TYR A 445 -17.27 -31.90 5.65
C TYR A 445 -15.97 -31.48 4.99
N LEU A 446 -15.80 -31.73 3.69
CA LEU A 446 -14.60 -31.32 2.95
C LEU A 446 -14.40 -29.80 2.99
N PHE A 447 -15.45 -29.01 2.74
CA PHE A 447 -15.34 -27.54 2.78
C PHE A 447 -14.99 -27.01 4.18
N ASN A 448 -15.54 -27.58 5.25
CA ASN A 448 -15.15 -27.21 6.62
C ASN A 448 -13.67 -27.53 6.91
N PHE A 449 -13.11 -28.61 6.35
CA PHE A 449 -11.68 -28.88 6.46
C PHE A 449 -10.83 -27.91 5.62
N LEU A 450 -11.27 -27.54 4.42
CA LEU A 450 -10.58 -26.52 3.61
C LEU A 450 -10.56 -25.15 4.29
N ARG A 451 -11.60 -24.80 5.05
CA ARG A 451 -11.65 -23.59 5.88
C ARG A 451 -10.52 -23.51 6.92
N LEU A 452 -9.92 -24.63 7.33
CA LEU A 452 -8.76 -24.62 8.23
C LEU A 452 -7.58 -23.80 7.65
N PHE A 453 -7.46 -23.70 6.31
CA PHE A 453 -6.44 -22.88 5.67
C PHE A 453 -6.58 -21.38 5.97
N LYS A 454 -7.74 -20.88 6.42
CA LYS A 454 -7.91 -19.49 6.91
C LYS A 454 -6.99 -19.20 8.11
N PHE A 455 -6.75 -20.20 8.96
CA PHE A 455 -5.86 -20.11 10.11
C PHE A 455 -4.37 -20.32 9.77
N SER A 456 -4.02 -20.49 8.49
CA SER A 456 -2.63 -20.66 8.08
C SER A 456 -1.73 -19.48 8.47
N CYS A 457 -2.30 -18.29 8.71
CA CYS A 457 -1.55 -17.11 9.15
C CYS A 457 -1.01 -17.22 10.59
N VAL A 458 -1.42 -18.22 11.39
CA VAL A 458 -0.90 -18.48 12.74
C VAL A 458 0.62 -18.64 12.69
N THR A 459 1.09 -19.46 11.75
CA THR A 459 2.51 -19.71 11.52
C THR A 459 2.95 -19.06 10.22
N ARG A 460 4.06 -18.34 10.26
CA ARG A 460 4.60 -17.63 9.09
C ARG A 460 4.86 -18.55 7.90
N THR A 461 5.52 -19.69 8.13
CA THR A 461 5.88 -20.65 7.08
C THR A 461 4.64 -21.21 6.38
N THR A 462 3.61 -21.59 7.15
CA THR A 462 2.36 -22.12 6.61
C THR A 462 1.56 -21.05 5.89
N GLY A 463 1.45 -19.83 6.44
CA GLY A 463 0.73 -18.72 5.82
C GLY A 463 1.34 -18.26 4.49
N LEU A 464 2.66 -18.19 4.40
CA LEU A 464 3.32 -17.92 3.11
C LEU A 464 3.04 -19.03 2.11
N TYR A 465 3.15 -20.30 2.53
CA TYR A 465 2.91 -21.44 1.66
C TYR A 465 1.48 -21.47 1.11
N THR A 466 0.46 -21.34 1.96
CA THR A 466 -0.95 -21.36 1.52
C THR A 466 -1.27 -20.23 0.55
N LYS A 467 -0.73 -19.02 0.77
CA LYS A 467 -0.91 -17.89 -0.15
C LYS A 467 -0.23 -18.11 -1.49
N THR A 468 0.98 -18.67 -1.49
CA THR A 468 1.66 -19.04 -2.75
C THR A 468 0.87 -20.09 -3.52
N LEU A 469 0.38 -21.13 -2.83
CA LEU A 469 -0.43 -22.20 -3.41
C LEU A 469 -1.74 -21.67 -4.01
N ALA A 470 -2.48 -20.83 -3.27
CA ALA A 470 -3.73 -20.26 -3.73
C ALA A 470 -3.55 -19.38 -4.98
N LYS A 471 -2.49 -18.54 -5.00
CA LYS A 471 -2.17 -17.70 -6.17
C LYS A 471 -1.83 -18.55 -7.40
N ILE A 472 -1.04 -19.62 -7.20
CA ILE A 472 -0.68 -20.58 -8.25
C ILE A 472 -1.93 -21.25 -8.82
N ILE A 473 -2.81 -21.77 -7.97
CA ILE A 473 -4.05 -22.44 -8.40
C ILE A 473 -4.94 -21.46 -9.19
N TYR A 474 -5.18 -20.27 -8.66
CA TYR A 474 -6.09 -19.33 -9.31
C TYR A 474 -5.55 -18.81 -10.66
N ARG A 475 -4.26 -18.48 -10.75
CA ARG A 475 -3.69 -17.85 -11.94
C ARG A 475 -3.31 -18.85 -13.03
N ASP A 476 -2.63 -19.93 -12.67
CA ASP A 476 -1.96 -20.80 -13.64
C ASP A 476 -2.83 -22.01 -13.98
N MET A 477 -3.48 -22.63 -12.98
CA MET A 477 -4.34 -23.80 -13.24
C MET A 477 -5.57 -23.42 -14.06
N THR A 478 -6.13 -22.23 -13.90
CA THR A 478 -7.30 -21.79 -14.69
C THR A 478 -6.95 -21.58 -16.16
N ARG A 479 -5.83 -20.89 -16.46
CA ARG A 479 -5.34 -20.68 -17.83
C ARG A 479 -4.94 -22.00 -18.49
N PHE A 480 -4.24 -22.85 -17.76
CA PHE A 480 -3.91 -24.20 -18.22
C PHE A 480 -5.16 -25.03 -18.50
N SER A 481 -6.17 -24.97 -17.61
CA SER A 481 -7.42 -25.72 -17.76
C SER A 481 -8.15 -25.36 -19.04
N VAL A 482 -8.15 -24.09 -19.47
CA VAL A 482 -8.79 -23.70 -20.74
C VAL A 482 -8.12 -24.37 -21.94
N VAL A 483 -6.79 -24.30 -22.03
CA VAL A 483 -6.03 -24.94 -23.13
C VAL A 483 -6.18 -26.45 -23.07
N PHE A 484 -6.07 -27.01 -21.86
CA PHE A 484 -6.25 -28.43 -21.63
C PHE A 484 -7.64 -28.91 -22.05
N LEU A 485 -8.72 -28.22 -21.69
CA LEU A 485 -10.09 -28.61 -22.03
C LEU A 485 -10.34 -28.65 -23.54
N VAL A 486 -9.80 -27.70 -24.30
CA VAL A 486 -9.93 -27.68 -25.78
C VAL A 486 -9.27 -28.92 -26.38
N VAL A 487 -8.03 -29.21 -25.97
CA VAL A 487 -7.28 -30.38 -26.40
C VAL A 487 -8.00 -31.66 -25.93
N PHE A 488 -8.36 -31.73 -24.66
CA PHE A 488 -8.98 -32.88 -24.00
C PHE A 488 -10.30 -33.29 -24.66
N ILE A 489 -11.23 -32.35 -24.87
CA ILE A 489 -12.53 -32.63 -25.49
C ILE A 489 -12.33 -33.08 -26.95
N GLY A 490 -11.44 -32.41 -27.68
CA GLY A 490 -11.12 -32.76 -29.07
C GLY A 490 -10.56 -34.18 -29.19
N PHE A 491 -9.60 -34.55 -28.34
CA PHE A 491 -9.00 -35.88 -28.32
C PHE A 491 -9.97 -36.95 -27.83
N CYS A 492 -10.75 -36.70 -26.78
CA CYS A 492 -11.78 -37.64 -26.31
C CYS A 492 -12.84 -37.88 -27.40
N GLY A 493 -13.27 -36.84 -28.11
CA GLY A 493 -14.21 -36.94 -29.23
C GLY A 493 -13.64 -37.74 -30.39
N ALA A 494 -12.40 -37.44 -30.80
CA ALA A 494 -11.71 -38.17 -31.87
C ALA A 494 -11.53 -39.66 -31.51
N MET A 495 -11.12 -39.95 -30.28
CA MET A 495 -10.94 -41.31 -29.79
C MET A 495 -12.27 -42.08 -29.74
N PHE A 496 -13.34 -41.46 -29.25
CA PHE A 496 -14.67 -42.09 -29.21
C PHE A 496 -15.18 -42.45 -30.61
N MET A 497 -14.98 -41.58 -31.60
CA MET A 497 -15.33 -41.86 -33.00
C MET A 497 -14.44 -42.96 -33.60
N ALA A 498 -13.14 -42.97 -33.31
CA ALA A 498 -12.22 -44.01 -33.77
C ALA A 498 -12.58 -45.38 -33.19
N LEU A 499 -12.95 -45.45 -31.91
CA LEU A 499 -13.42 -46.68 -31.26
C LEU A 499 -14.72 -47.20 -31.89
N LYS A 500 -15.66 -46.30 -32.19
CA LYS A 500 -16.90 -46.66 -32.90
C LYS A 500 -16.61 -47.21 -34.31
N ALA A 501 -15.69 -46.60 -35.04
CA ALA A 501 -15.30 -47.09 -36.36
C ALA A 501 -14.68 -48.50 -36.34
N THR A 502 -14.13 -48.92 -35.20
CA THR A 502 -13.45 -50.21 -35.04
C THR A 502 -14.33 -51.28 -34.37
N GLY A 503 -15.55 -50.92 -33.94
CA GLY A 503 -16.43 -51.84 -33.20
C GLY A 503 -15.98 -52.13 -31.76
N SER A 504 -14.94 -51.47 -31.25
CA SER A 504 -14.37 -51.65 -29.91
C SER A 504 -14.98 -50.70 -28.87
N GLN A 505 -16.18 -50.17 -29.15
CA GLN A 505 -16.89 -49.22 -28.30
C GLN A 505 -17.28 -49.84 -26.95
N GLU A 506 -17.39 -51.17 -26.87
CA GLU A 506 -17.68 -51.89 -25.62
C GLU A 506 -16.55 -51.79 -24.57
N LEU A 507 -15.33 -51.40 -24.96
CA LEU A 507 -14.22 -51.16 -24.02
C LEU A 507 -14.50 -49.97 -23.09
N PHE A 508 -15.29 -48.99 -23.54
CA PHE A 508 -15.70 -47.84 -22.73
C PHE A 508 -17.21 -47.70 -22.77
N THR A 509 -17.87 -48.13 -21.69
CA THR A 509 -19.35 -48.18 -21.56
C THR A 509 -20.04 -46.91 -22.02
N ASN A 510 -19.50 -45.73 -21.72
CA ASN A 510 -20.02 -44.43 -22.14
C ASN A 510 -18.90 -43.43 -22.44
N TYR A 511 -19.21 -42.36 -23.19
CA TYR A 511 -18.28 -41.24 -23.43
C TYR A 511 -17.72 -40.64 -22.13
N ALA A 512 -18.53 -40.59 -21.07
CA ALA A 512 -18.09 -40.14 -19.74
C ALA A 512 -17.00 -41.03 -19.11
N TRP A 513 -17.06 -42.34 -19.32
CA TRP A 513 -16.04 -43.27 -18.85
C TRP A 513 -14.73 -43.13 -19.63
N LEU A 514 -14.82 -42.89 -20.95
CA LEU A 514 -13.65 -42.57 -21.76
C LEU A 514 -12.97 -41.26 -21.29
N MET A 515 -13.77 -40.22 -21.02
CA MET A 515 -13.25 -38.97 -20.46
C MET A 515 -12.58 -39.19 -19.10
N LEU A 516 -13.20 -39.97 -18.21
CA LEU A 516 -12.62 -40.29 -16.90
C LEU A 516 -11.30 -41.07 -17.06
N ALA A 517 -11.24 -42.05 -17.97
CA ALA A 517 -10.03 -42.80 -18.28
C ALA A 517 -8.91 -41.90 -18.84
N ALA A 518 -9.24 -40.93 -19.69
CA ALA A 518 -8.29 -39.96 -20.22
C ALA A 518 -7.75 -39.02 -19.13
N VAL A 519 -8.60 -38.52 -18.22
CA VAL A 519 -8.13 -37.74 -17.06
C VAL A 519 -7.27 -38.58 -16.13
N ARG A 520 -7.65 -39.84 -15.92
CA ARG A 520 -6.89 -40.79 -15.10
C ARG A 520 -5.51 -41.06 -15.70
N ALA A 521 -5.41 -41.22 -17.02
CA ALA A 521 -4.13 -41.38 -17.71
C ALA A 521 -3.20 -40.17 -17.54
N LEU A 522 -3.75 -38.95 -17.48
CA LEU A 522 -2.98 -37.75 -17.14
C LEU A 522 -2.51 -37.76 -15.68
N ALA A 523 -3.41 -38.05 -14.74
CA ALA A 523 -3.13 -37.94 -13.31
C ALA A 523 -2.22 -39.07 -12.79
N GLU A 524 -2.45 -40.30 -13.23
CA GLU A 524 -1.73 -41.50 -12.78
C GLU A 524 -0.50 -41.81 -13.66
N GLN A 525 -0.31 -41.09 -14.76
CA GLN A 525 0.71 -41.38 -15.80
C GLN A 525 0.67 -42.83 -16.30
N GLN A 526 -0.48 -43.48 -16.17
CA GLN A 526 -0.69 -44.85 -16.61
C GLN A 526 -1.26 -44.89 -18.03
N PRO A 527 -0.95 -45.95 -18.79
CA PRO A 527 -1.58 -46.18 -20.08
C PRO A 527 -3.10 -46.28 -19.91
N VAL A 528 -3.86 -45.69 -20.85
CA VAL A 528 -5.35 -45.68 -20.82
C VAL A 528 -5.91 -47.11 -20.78
N GLU A 529 -5.16 -48.07 -21.33
CA GLU A 529 -5.45 -49.50 -21.30
C GLU A 529 -4.12 -50.27 -21.40
N GLU A 530 -3.98 -51.39 -20.70
CA GLU A 530 -2.73 -52.18 -20.72
C GLU A 530 -2.54 -52.96 -22.03
N ASP A 531 -3.64 -53.30 -22.70
CA ASP A 531 -3.64 -54.16 -23.88
C ASP A 531 -3.99 -53.38 -25.15
N TYR A 532 -2.97 -52.72 -25.71
CA TYR A 532 -3.10 -51.92 -26.93
C TYR A 532 -3.43 -52.73 -28.19
N SER A 533 -3.34 -54.06 -28.13
CA SER A 533 -3.67 -54.96 -29.23
C SER A 533 -5.15 -54.90 -29.66
N LYS A 534 -6.02 -54.41 -28.77
CA LYS A 534 -7.47 -54.30 -28.97
C LYS A 534 -7.88 -53.06 -29.77
N PHE A 535 -6.96 -52.14 -30.07
CA PHE A 535 -7.26 -50.89 -30.77
C PHE A 535 -6.83 -50.93 -32.24
N SER A 536 -7.56 -50.21 -33.10
CA SER A 536 -7.09 -49.95 -34.46
C SER A 536 -5.84 -49.08 -34.47
N TRP A 537 -5.07 -49.16 -35.55
CA TRP A 537 -3.90 -48.31 -35.77
C TRP A 537 -4.22 -46.81 -35.62
N LEU A 538 -5.42 -46.37 -36.01
CA LEU A 538 -5.88 -44.98 -35.87
C LEU A 538 -6.08 -44.59 -34.41
N ALA A 539 -6.73 -45.45 -33.63
CA ALA A 539 -6.93 -45.25 -32.19
C ALA A 539 -5.59 -45.22 -31.42
N ILE A 540 -4.65 -46.10 -31.78
CA ILE A 540 -3.29 -46.10 -31.22
C ILE A 540 -2.56 -44.80 -31.56
N LEU A 541 -2.67 -44.31 -32.79
CA LEU A 541 -2.04 -43.06 -33.22
C LEU A 541 -2.63 -41.84 -32.49
N ILE A 542 -3.96 -41.76 -32.35
CA ILE A 542 -4.64 -40.69 -31.62
C ILE A 542 -4.21 -40.71 -30.14
N LEU A 543 -4.12 -41.90 -29.54
CA LEU A 543 -3.71 -42.06 -28.15
C LEU A 543 -2.24 -41.69 -27.94
N LEU A 544 -1.35 -42.09 -28.84
CA LEU A 544 0.07 -41.71 -28.78
C LEU A 544 0.24 -40.19 -28.94
N ALA A 545 -0.49 -39.59 -29.88
CA ALA A 545 -0.51 -38.14 -30.06
C ALA A 545 -1.06 -37.43 -28.82
N TYR A 546 -2.12 -37.95 -28.19
CA TYR A 546 -2.66 -37.42 -26.94
C TYR A 546 -1.63 -37.48 -25.81
N MET A 547 -1.00 -38.64 -25.59
CA MET A 547 0.01 -38.83 -24.54
C MET A 547 1.23 -37.92 -24.76
N ALA A 548 1.72 -37.80 -26.00
CA ALA A 548 2.82 -36.89 -26.33
C ALA A 548 2.44 -35.43 -26.08
N MET A 549 1.28 -34.98 -26.56
CA MET A 549 0.81 -33.61 -26.37
C MET A 549 0.58 -33.28 -24.90
N VAL A 550 -0.11 -34.14 -24.14
CA VAL A 550 -0.49 -33.84 -22.76
C VAL A 550 0.67 -34.03 -21.78
N ILE A 551 1.38 -35.16 -21.85
CA ILE A 551 2.44 -35.48 -20.89
C ILE A 551 3.74 -34.77 -21.24
N VAL A 552 4.17 -34.81 -22.50
CA VAL A 552 5.50 -34.26 -22.88
C VAL A 552 5.44 -32.75 -23.05
N ILE A 553 4.37 -32.21 -23.64
CA ILE A 553 4.31 -30.77 -23.93
C ILE A 553 3.57 -30.04 -22.81
N LEU A 554 2.30 -30.34 -22.60
CA LEU A 554 1.46 -29.55 -21.68
C LEU A 554 1.92 -29.64 -20.22
N LEU A 555 2.28 -30.82 -19.72
CA LEU A 555 2.75 -30.97 -18.33
C LEU A 555 4.09 -30.26 -18.09
N ASN A 556 5.04 -30.36 -19.02
CA ASN A 556 6.33 -29.67 -18.90
C ASN A 556 6.18 -28.15 -18.96
N VAL A 557 5.30 -27.64 -19.82
CA VAL A 557 4.95 -26.21 -19.85
C VAL A 557 4.30 -25.79 -18.53
N LEU A 558 3.38 -26.60 -17.99
CA LEU A 558 2.74 -26.34 -16.69
C LEU A 558 3.78 -26.28 -15.56
N ILE A 559 4.70 -27.24 -15.49
CA ILE A 559 5.77 -27.26 -14.46
C ILE A 559 6.65 -26.00 -14.58
N ALA A 560 7.00 -25.60 -15.80
CA ALA A 560 7.79 -24.39 -16.03
C ALA A 560 7.05 -23.12 -15.55
N GLN A 561 5.75 -23.00 -15.86
CA GLN A 561 4.91 -21.90 -15.40
C GLN A 561 4.77 -21.89 -13.88
N LEU A 562 4.50 -23.06 -13.29
CA LEU A 562 4.41 -23.23 -11.83
C LEU A 562 5.69 -22.79 -11.13
N SER A 563 6.86 -23.14 -11.67
CA SER A 563 8.15 -22.74 -11.10
C SER A 563 8.36 -21.23 -11.14
N TYR A 564 8.05 -20.59 -12.28
CA TYR A 564 8.14 -19.13 -12.43
C TYR A 564 7.18 -18.42 -11.49
N THR A 565 5.91 -18.82 -11.49
CA THR A 565 4.88 -18.22 -10.62
C THR A 565 5.14 -18.49 -9.15
N TYR A 566 5.72 -19.63 -8.78
CA TYR A 566 6.13 -19.90 -7.39
C TYR A 566 7.17 -18.89 -6.91
N SER A 567 8.20 -18.61 -7.71
CA SER A 567 9.22 -17.60 -7.37
C SER A 567 8.61 -16.20 -7.21
N GLU A 568 7.76 -15.80 -8.17
CA GLU A 568 7.05 -14.52 -8.14
C GLU A 568 6.07 -14.41 -6.95
N ALA A 569 5.29 -15.47 -6.71
CA ALA A 569 4.31 -15.55 -5.64
C ALA A 569 5.00 -15.53 -4.27
N LYS A 570 6.14 -16.21 -4.11
CA LYS A 570 6.91 -16.22 -2.88
C LYS A 570 7.38 -14.81 -2.49
N SER A 571 7.85 -14.03 -3.46
CA SER A 571 8.26 -12.64 -3.23
C SER A 571 7.08 -11.77 -2.74
N ASN A 572 5.94 -11.84 -3.43
CA ASN A 572 4.75 -11.05 -3.09
C ASN A 572 4.01 -11.56 -1.84
N ALA A 573 4.11 -12.85 -1.51
CA ALA A 573 3.43 -13.46 -0.36
C ALA A 573 3.89 -12.86 0.98
N LYS A 574 5.11 -12.31 1.06
CA LYS A 574 5.62 -11.63 2.25
C LYS A 574 4.85 -10.36 2.56
N LEU A 575 4.68 -9.52 1.54
CA LEU A 575 3.89 -8.30 1.66
C LEU A 575 2.44 -8.66 2.01
N GLN A 576 1.87 -9.66 1.32
CA GLN A 576 0.52 -10.11 1.60
C GLN A 576 0.36 -10.65 3.02
N TYR A 577 1.34 -11.39 3.53
CA TYR A 577 1.34 -11.89 4.90
C TYR A 577 1.37 -10.75 5.93
N ALA A 578 2.15 -9.70 5.68
CA ALA A 578 2.15 -8.51 6.52
C ALA A 578 0.76 -7.82 6.51
N ILE A 579 0.17 -7.64 5.33
CA ILE A 579 -1.20 -7.12 5.16
C ILE A 579 -2.21 -7.97 5.92
N ASP A 580 -2.14 -9.28 5.80
CA ASP A 580 -3.06 -10.20 6.46
C ASP A 580 -2.91 -10.13 8.00
N ARG A 581 -1.68 -10.06 8.53
CA ARG A 581 -1.45 -9.82 9.97
C ARG A 581 -2.03 -8.49 10.43
N MET A 582 -1.83 -7.40 9.68
CA MET A 582 -2.45 -6.11 9.97
C MET A 582 -3.98 -6.21 10.01
N ARG A 583 -4.58 -6.86 9.01
CA ARG A 583 -6.04 -7.05 8.93
C ARG A 583 -6.56 -7.91 10.07
N ILE A 584 -5.84 -8.94 10.49
CA ILE A 584 -6.24 -9.79 11.63
C ILE A 584 -6.17 -8.97 12.92
N VAL A 585 -5.05 -8.30 13.18
CA VAL A 585 -4.85 -7.50 14.39
C VAL A 585 -5.91 -6.41 14.53
N THR A 586 -6.14 -5.64 13.46
CA THR A 586 -7.15 -4.56 13.45
C THR A 586 -8.58 -5.08 13.54
N ARG A 587 -8.87 -6.27 13.00
CA ARG A 587 -10.18 -6.93 13.18
C ARG A 587 -10.39 -7.41 14.62
N LEU A 588 -9.34 -7.91 15.28
CA LEU A 588 -9.38 -8.35 16.68
C LEU A 588 -9.51 -7.18 17.66
N GLU A 589 -9.00 -6.00 17.30
CA GLU A 589 -9.17 -4.77 18.08
C GLU A 589 -10.63 -4.35 18.21
N GLN A 590 -11.36 -4.40 17.10
CA GLN A 590 -12.73 -3.94 17.00
C GLN A 590 -13.71 -4.99 17.57
N SER A 591 -13.85 -4.99 18.89
CA SER A 591 -14.93 -5.71 19.57
C SER A 591 -16.21 -4.87 19.64
N ARG A 592 -17.38 -5.49 19.45
CA ARG A 592 -18.70 -4.83 19.49
C ARG A 592 -18.98 -4.15 20.83
N PHE A 593 -18.38 -4.66 21.89
CA PHE A 593 -18.52 -4.12 23.24
C PHE A 593 -17.31 -3.24 23.57
N PRO A 594 -17.52 -1.94 23.87
CA PRO A 594 -16.43 -1.01 24.17
C PRO A 594 -15.50 -1.48 25.31
N ARG A 595 -16.05 -2.17 26.31
CA ARG A 595 -15.27 -2.73 27.45
C ARG A 595 -14.27 -3.81 27.05
N PHE A 596 -14.47 -4.48 25.92
CA PHE A 596 -13.58 -5.52 25.41
C PHE A 596 -12.76 -5.04 24.22
N ASN A 597 -12.72 -3.72 23.96
CA ASN A 597 -11.91 -3.16 22.89
C ASN A 597 -10.42 -3.30 23.23
N LEU A 598 -9.72 -4.16 22.47
CA LEU A 598 -8.31 -4.45 22.71
C LEU A 598 -7.41 -3.26 22.34
N ARG A 599 -7.87 -2.38 21.43
CA ARG A 599 -7.19 -1.15 21.03
C ARG A 599 -6.99 -0.24 22.23
N MET A 600 -8.05 0.03 22.99
CA MET A 600 -7.99 0.88 24.19
C MET A 600 -7.22 0.21 25.33
N LYS A 601 -7.43 -1.10 25.54
CA LYS A 601 -6.82 -1.84 26.65
C LYS A 601 -5.30 -1.91 26.53
N TYR A 602 -4.78 -2.25 25.36
CA TYR A 602 -3.35 -2.43 25.09
C TYR A 602 -2.72 -1.24 24.36
N TYR A 603 -3.38 -0.07 24.35
CA TYR A 603 -2.80 1.14 23.78
C TYR A 603 -1.49 1.52 24.48
N LYS A 604 -0.50 1.86 23.64
CA LYS A 604 0.78 2.45 23.99
C LYS A 604 1.00 3.65 23.06
N GLU A 605 1.44 4.77 23.63
CA GLU A 605 1.75 6.00 22.89
C GLU A 605 2.97 5.83 21.97
N GLY A 606 3.95 5.05 22.42
CA GLY A 606 5.18 4.74 21.67
C GLY A 606 5.96 3.59 22.29
N ASP A 607 6.99 3.11 21.59
CA ASP A 607 7.95 2.12 22.09
C ASP A 607 9.39 2.55 21.73
N ARG A 608 10.32 2.32 22.65
CA ARG A 608 11.76 2.44 22.40
C ARG A 608 12.30 1.14 21.86
N VAL A 609 12.86 1.19 20.66
CA VAL A 609 13.35 -0.01 19.96
C VAL A 609 14.84 0.15 19.69
N SER A 610 15.63 -0.85 20.07
CA SER A 610 17.06 -0.86 19.78
C SER A 610 17.31 -1.13 18.29
N GLU A 611 18.44 -0.64 17.75
CA GLU A 611 18.85 -0.94 16.37
C GLU A 611 18.86 -2.45 16.09
N THR A 612 19.34 -3.25 17.04
CA THR A 612 19.41 -4.71 16.87
C THR A 612 18.05 -5.39 16.78
N GLU A 613 17.06 -4.90 17.53
CA GLU A 613 15.69 -5.42 17.50
C GLU A 613 14.97 -4.99 16.23
N LEU A 614 15.11 -3.72 15.84
CA LEU A 614 14.62 -3.20 14.58
C LEU A 614 15.24 -3.96 13.39
N ALA A 615 16.55 -4.20 13.45
CA ALA A 615 17.26 -4.95 12.44
C ALA A 615 16.80 -6.40 12.41
N LYS A 616 16.63 -7.05 13.55
CA LYS A 616 16.10 -8.41 13.60
C LYS A 616 14.74 -8.51 12.91
N GLU A 617 13.82 -7.57 13.16
CA GLU A 617 12.50 -7.55 12.51
C GLU A 617 12.62 -7.30 11.00
N MET A 618 13.38 -6.28 10.59
CA MET A 618 13.57 -5.93 9.18
C MET A 618 14.28 -7.04 8.39
N LEU A 619 15.24 -7.72 9.02
CA LEU A 619 16.02 -8.82 8.47
C LEU A 619 15.29 -10.16 8.54
N GLU A 620 14.35 -10.35 9.48
CA GLU A 620 13.48 -11.52 9.44
C GLU A 620 12.69 -11.55 8.13
N TYR A 621 12.43 -10.39 7.52
CA TYR A 621 11.66 -10.26 6.28
C TYR A 621 12.49 -10.25 4.99
N SER A 622 13.80 -9.95 5.00
CA SER A 622 14.66 -10.03 3.80
C SER A 622 15.09 -11.49 3.57
N ASP A 623 14.83 -12.04 2.37
CA ASP A 623 14.98 -13.48 2.08
C ASP A 623 16.43 -13.94 1.88
N GLU A 624 17.41 -13.04 1.94
CA GLU A 624 18.79 -13.43 1.75
C GLU A 624 19.42 -13.81 3.10
N ARG A 625 18.97 -14.93 3.69
CA ARG A 625 19.92 -15.78 4.42
C ARG A 625 20.82 -16.48 3.38
N ARG A 626 21.58 -15.68 2.61
CA ARG A 626 22.87 -16.15 2.13
C ARG A 626 23.68 -16.36 3.40
N HIS A 627 24.07 -17.60 3.65
CA HIS A 627 24.72 -18.00 4.91
C HIS A 627 26.01 -17.22 5.21
N TRP A 628 26.49 -16.43 4.24
CA TRP A 628 27.75 -15.69 4.20
C TRP A 628 27.62 -14.16 4.23
N GLU A 629 26.42 -13.57 4.22
CA GLU A 629 26.28 -12.10 4.39
C GLU A 629 26.43 -11.73 5.87
N SER A 630 27.34 -10.80 6.18
CA SER A 630 27.59 -10.35 7.55
C SER A 630 26.40 -9.58 8.11
N MET A 631 26.10 -9.75 9.40
CA MET A 631 25.12 -8.93 10.12
C MET A 631 25.39 -7.42 9.94
N GLU A 632 26.67 -7.05 9.78
CA GLU A 632 27.11 -5.66 9.62
C GLU A 632 26.70 -5.03 8.28
N GLU A 633 26.79 -5.75 7.16
CA GLU A 633 26.39 -5.22 5.83
C GLU A 633 24.88 -4.93 5.77
N LYS A 634 24.12 -5.71 6.54
CA LYS A 634 22.67 -5.60 6.70
C LYS A 634 22.24 -4.51 7.66
N LEU A 635 22.96 -4.38 8.77
CA LEU A 635 22.84 -3.22 9.65
C LEU A 635 23.16 -1.94 8.87
N ASN A 636 24.15 -1.95 7.97
CA ASN A 636 24.45 -0.79 7.13
C ASN A 636 23.31 -0.41 6.16
N LEU A 637 22.58 -1.37 5.58
CA LEU A 637 21.39 -1.08 4.77
C LEU A 637 20.27 -0.42 5.60
N ILE A 638 20.08 -0.89 6.83
CA ILE A 638 19.09 -0.35 7.76
C ILE A 638 19.54 1.01 8.27
N ARG A 639 20.83 1.18 8.60
CA ARG A 639 21.44 2.47 8.89
C ARG A 639 21.30 3.42 7.71
N ASP A 640 21.38 2.97 6.47
CA ASP A 640 21.15 3.85 5.31
C ASP A 640 19.67 4.24 5.15
N LEU A 641 18.74 3.33 5.45
CA LEU A 641 17.31 3.64 5.50
C LEU A 641 16.99 4.61 6.65
N MET A 642 17.51 4.33 7.84
CA MET A 642 17.33 5.18 9.02
C MET A 642 18.11 6.49 8.87
N ARG A 643 19.27 6.53 8.21
CA ARG A 643 19.98 7.78 7.84
C ARG A 643 19.19 8.59 6.85
N LYS A 644 18.38 8.00 5.96
CA LYS A 644 17.46 8.79 5.13
C LYS A 644 16.36 9.44 5.98
N VAL A 645 15.90 8.75 7.03
CA VAL A 645 14.94 9.29 8.00
C VAL A 645 15.61 10.35 8.89
N VAL A 646 16.84 10.11 9.36
CA VAL A 646 17.60 10.92 10.34
C VAL A 646 18.34 12.10 9.70
N ARG A 647 18.87 12.01 8.48
CA ARG A 647 19.51 13.16 7.79
C ARG A 647 18.52 14.29 7.53
N LYS A 648 17.25 13.96 7.25
CA LYS A 648 16.15 14.94 7.20
C LYS A 648 15.91 15.63 8.55
N VAL A 649 16.31 15.00 9.66
CA VAL A 649 16.17 15.52 11.03
C VAL A 649 17.40 16.30 11.48
N SER A 650 18.61 15.92 11.05
CA SER A 650 19.86 16.62 11.42
C SER A 650 20.03 17.98 10.76
N GLU A 651 19.48 18.20 9.57
CA GLU A 651 19.41 19.54 8.95
C GLU A 651 18.47 20.49 9.73
N LYS A 652 17.70 19.99 10.71
CA LYS A 652 16.77 20.78 11.54
C LYS A 652 17.45 21.52 12.71
N SER A 653 18.73 21.28 12.97
CA SER A 653 19.42 21.79 14.17
C SER A 653 20.44 22.90 13.93
N GLU A 654 20.59 23.39 12.71
CA GLU A 654 21.39 24.59 12.39
C GLU A 654 20.51 25.83 12.24
#